data_AF-A0A559QIN4-F1
#
_entry.id   AF-A0A559QIN4-F1
#
_cell.length_a   1.000
_cell.length_b   1.000
_cell.length_c   1.000
_cell.angle_alpha   90.00
_cell.angle_beta   90.00
_cell.angle_gamma   90.00
#
_symmetry.space_group_name_H-M   'P 1'
#
loop_
_entity.id
_entity.type
_entity.pdbx_description
1 polymer ?
#
loop_
_entity_poly.entity_id
_entity_poly.type
_entity_poly.pdbx_seq_one_letter_code
_entity_poly.pdbx_strand_id
1 'polypeptide(L)'
;MRLSFKRIGAAVLALGILPGIAVAGSKNHHSFKIPQYFAPHKHKFQKVDSLADAAKRSHRLVGSAASYNLLTSDEVYAEILTSEFNYITPENAGKWGPLQPNSPDEWNFDAHDEMVAFAGENHLAYKGHALVWHSQAPSFINDDLTADELQGLIDQHVNTTVTRYSKEIRAWDVVNEAMGDDAQYRDSVFYRKLGPDFIANAFYAAKSADPTATLYYNDYNIAGMNAKSDAVYNMLKDLKDAGVPVDGIGFQMHLTAASAPSYDELVANFRRFAWLGLRVNVSELDVRISDLPWDYQTNLAIQRQVYHRVVSACMAVRRCESVTTWGINDQYSWINYTFGPDAPLPWDENYGRKPAYYGMLDGFMRLAPDASDLPNLVDNSNFEGGVAGWSAWAGEIQHVRSFGRHRSNVLLLSERSENWSAAAYDLTDKVIPGQTYDVSASTKLTWKSPADTVELNTKVVCEGGEAQYNNLEVSVADARRWVELSGVLEVPACELSEVTVFVGGPQSGVSLLLDEVVVRPQVLVPSSDGYGDNLVSNPYFETGTEGWFGFGAAVVGISNDTVKSGAQSAYVSGRSDTWQGPATSVAEGVIAGDIYDMFAWVRVEGAASWVGATVKVSCADGDQFLGITGANLEADTWTLLRGSVQLPDCDLSDAVLYVEGPDAGVNLLLDEVYFRRDNAASDALDQVDDGNLHPNGGFELGTESWSSWGGTLGTSSDLIHSGAASGVLANRTANWQGPVFNLLSVAVPGGEYEISAWSMVQGASQDTLSITVKTVCEGEPESYNQLDAQLVDSVAWTRLSGSIVLPSCNLTEASLYFAGPEAGVDVYLDDVVILGSGVEAQNLIANPGFETGTEGWQSWGGNLQAVADEAHSGAQSGLLSARTGDWEGPVYPITDIVGPSGSYAISAWIKIAGATTAMTSITLKTTCEDGTEYYNWGGEVEVNDTGWTELAGNVPVPPDCVTVSAVLYFGGPAQEVDIYIDDVVATIAHPGDSVEGNSNLVTNSGFEGSLDGWVSWGGNLALSTDLVYAGDYSAVLSNRTGDWEGPVYSLLGAVDAGASYAISAFTRISGSSAGTEPVSITVKVACDDGSSEYLWGGQVSAVDSDWTELAGSVTLPSCNLTEVSMYFGGAAQAASIYLDEVSVTAQ
;
A
#
# COMPACT_ATOMS: atom_id res chain seq x y z
N MET A 1 -14.49 -30.11 47.69
CA MET A 1 -15.10 -31.39 48.13
C MET A 1 -13.98 -32.44 48.33
N ARG A 2 -14.25 -33.71 48.70
CA ARG A 2 -13.23 -34.80 48.78
C ARG A 2 -12.94 -35.36 47.36
N LEU A 3 -11.94 -36.22 47.03
CA LEU A 3 -11.04 -37.19 47.71
C LEU A 3 -9.60 -37.14 47.07
N SER A 4 -8.64 -38.06 47.26
CA SER A 4 -7.84 -38.41 48.48
C SER A 4 -6.66 -39.38 48.16
N PHE A 5 -5.55 -39.35 48.93
CA PHE A 5 -4.39 -40.29 48.96
C PHE A 5 -3.38 -40.25 47.76
N LYS A 6 -2.09 -40.63 47.87
CA LYS A 6 -1.29 -41.26 48.97
C LYS A 6 0.23 -40.89 48.93
N ARG A 7 0.90 -41.12 50.09
CA ARG A 7 2.34 -40.93 50.50
C ARG A 7 3.39 -41.51 49.52
N ILE A 8 4.72 -41.25 49.57
CA ILE A 8 5.76 -40.99 50.64
C ILE A 8 6.94 -40.17 49.99
N GLY A 9 7.86 -39.42 50.63
CA GLY A 9 8.08 -38.95 52.03
C GLY A 9 9.54 -39.08 52.56
N ALA A 10 10.02 -38.10 53.37
CA ALA A 10 11.31 -38.04 54.15
C ALA A 10 12.63 -37.79 53.35
N ALA A 11 13.71 -37.16 53.87
CA ALA A 11 13.96 -36.31 55.06
C ALA A 11 15.27 -35.47 54.85
N VAL A 12 15.31 -34.15 55.08
CA VAL A 12 15.66 -33.42 56.33
C VAL A 12 17.07 -33.68 56.90
N LEU A 13 17.98 -32.68 56.82
CA LEU A 13 18.89 -32.30 57.90
C LEU A 13 19.46 -30.87 57.72
N ALA A 14 20.10 -30.29 58.74
CA ALA A 14 20.20 -28.84 58.94
C ALA A 14 21.33 -28.37 59.89
N LEU A 15 21.59 -27.05 59.85
CA LEU A 15 22.11 -26.16 60.92
C LEU A 15 23.62 -26.18 61.32
N GLY A 16 24.10 -25.01 61.78
CA GLY A 16 25.41 -24.74 62.42
C GLY A 16 26.36 -23.86 61.56
N ILE A 17 26.68 -22.57 61.77
CA ILE A 17 26.77 -21.58 62.89
C ILE A 17 28.20 -21.36 63.45
N LEU A 18 28.85 -20.25 63.00
CA LEU A 18 29.91 -19.43 63.65
C LEU A 18 31.31 -20.05 63.92
N PRO A 19 32.38 -19.25 64.21
CA PRO A 19 32.68 -17.86 63.80
C PRO A 19 34.16 -17.56 63.38
N GLY A 20 34.36 -16.49 62.58
CA GLY A 20 35.40 -15.48 62.84
C GLY A 20 36.80 -15.59 62.20
N ILE A 21 37.57 -14.51 62.43
CA ILE A 21 38.96 -14.21 62.01
C ILE A 21 39.16 -13.94 60.52
N ALA A 22 39.48 -12.67 60.20
CA ALA A 22 39.98 -12.25 58.90
C ALA A 22 41.50 -11.95 58.97
N VAL A 23 42.28 -12.57 58.09
CA VAL A 23 43.65 -12.17 57.72
C VAL A 23 43.81 -12.40 56.22
N ALA A 24 44.28 -11.40 55.49
CA ALA A 24 44.49 -11.49 54.04
C ALA A 24 45.88 -12.04 53.70
N GLY A 25 46.02 -12.84 52.63
CA GLY A 25 47.36 -13.30 52.21
C GLY A 25 47.46 -14.39 51.14
N SER A 26 47.26 -14.02 49.86
CA SER A 26 47.83 -14.65 48.64
C SER A 26 47.56 -16.14 48.27
N LYS A 27 46.96 -16.27 47.07
CA LYS A 27 47.32 -17.15 45.93
C LYS A 27 47.26 -18.70 46.03
N ASN A 28 46.61 -19.23 44.98
CA ASN A 28 46.75 -20.56 44.37
C ASN A 28 46.29 -21.80 45.15
N HIS A 29 45.13 -22.33 44.76
CA HIS A 29 44.99 -23.76 44.48
C HIS A 29 44.05 -24.00 43.30
N HIS A 30 44.29 -25.09 42.55
CA HIS A 30 43.38 -25.58 41.51
C HIS A 30 42.07 -26.07 42.13
N SER A 31 40.94 -25.75 41.49
CA SER A 31 39.68 -26.46 41.67
C SER A 31 39.31 -27.22 40.40
N PHE A 32 38.59 -28.33 40.57
CA PHE A 32 38.34 -29.32 39.52
C PHE A 32 37.24 -28.84 38.55
N LYS A 33 37.38 -29.12 37.25
CA LYS A 33 36.31 -28.84 36.27
C LYS A 33 35.11 -29.76 36.53
N ILE A 34 33.91 -29.17 36.56
CA ILE A 34 32.64 -29.86 36.30
C ILE A 34 32.15 -29.36 34.92
N PRO A 35 31.66 -30.22 34.01
CA PRO A 35 31.22 -29.77 32.69
C PRO A 35 30.04 -28.78 32.78
N GLN A 36 30.17 -27.63 32.11
CA GLN A 36 29.05 -26.71 31.91
C GLN A 36 28.20 -27.23 30.73
N TYR A 37 27.04 -27.81 31.05
CA TYR A 37 25.98 -28.08 30.06
C TYR A 37 24.64 -27.39 30.39
N PHE A 38 24.54 -26.74 31.55
CA PHE A 38 23.39 -25.92 31.94
C PHE A 38 23.86 -24.64 32.62
N ALA A 39 24.39 -23.71 31.83
CA ALA A 39 24.49 -22.31 32.18
C ALA A 39 23.62 -21.53 31.18
N PRO A 40 22.69 -20.67 31.62
CA PRO A 40 21.87 -19.90 30.69
C PRO A 40 22.77 -18.96 29.89
N HIS A 41 22.64 -18.99 28.56
CA HIS A 41 23.40 -18.11 27.68
C HIS A 41 23.02 -16.64 27.97
N LYS A 42 23.92 -15.91 28.60
CA LYS A 42 23.87 -14.44 28.60
C LYS A 42 24.24 -13.95 27.21
N HIS A 43 23.26 -13.86 26.32
CA HIS A 43 23.41 -13.15 25.07
C HIS A 43 23.80 -11.70 25.36
N LYS A 44 25.04 -11.35 25.03
CA LYS A 44 25.50 -9.96 24.99
C LYS A 44 25.02 -9.35 23.68
N PHE A 45 23.81 -8.84 23.65
CA PHE A 45 23.32 -8.04 22.53
C PHE A 45 24.17 -6.75 22.43
N GLN A 46 24.88 -6.54 21.31
CA GLN A 46 25.62 -5.30 21.04
C GLN A 46 24.65 -4.13 20.85
N LYS A 47 25.06 -2.91 21.24
CA LYS A 47 24.29 -1.65 21.11
C LYS A 47 24.06 -1.30 19.63
N VAL A 48 23.06 -0.47 19.30
CA VAL A 48 23.02 0.26 18.00
C VAL A 48 23.58 1.63 18.32
N ASP A 49 24.60 2.07 17.59
CA ASP A 49 25.16 3.41 17.75
C ASP A 49 25.26 4.19 16.41
N SER A 50 25.23 3.47 15.27
CA SER A 50 25.33 4.03 13.92
C SER A 50 24.62 3.15 12.89
N LEU A 51 24.39 3.67 11.66
CA LEU A 51 23.79 2.90 10.55
C LEU A 51 24.59 1.61 10.27
N ALA A 52 25.92 1.68 10.28
CA ALA A 52 26.82 0.56 10.08
C ALA A 52 26.59 -0.59 11.08
N ASP A 53 26.20 -0.29 12.32
CA ASP A 53 25.92 -1.30 13.34
C ASP A 53 24.52 -1.94 13.17
N ALA A 54 23.54 -1.19 12.68
CA ALA A 54 22.21 -1.71 12.32
C ALA A 54 22.29 -2.62 11.08
N ALA A 55 22.85 -2.12 9.97
CA ALA A 55 23.06 -2.87 8.73
C ALA A 55 23.81 -4.18 8.99
N LYS A 56 24.86 -4.15 9.81
CA LYS A 56 25.68 -5.32 10.19
C LYS A 56 24.90 -6.40 10.95
N ARG A 57 23.92 -6.05 11.79
CA ARG A 57 23.01 -7.05 12.40
C ARG A 57 22.03 -7.64 11.41
N SER A 58 21.55 -6.81 10.50
CA SER A 58 20.62 -7.19 9.44
C SER A 58 21.29 -8.08 8.36
N HIS A 59 22.61 -8.25 8.44
CA HIS A 59 23.47 -8.88 7.44
C HIS A 59 23.39 -8.16 6.08
N ARG A 60 23.58 -6.84 6.13
CA ARG A 60 23.76 -5.91 5.01
C ARG A 60 25.01 -5.07 5.21
N LEU A 61 25.45 -4.44 4.12
CA LEU A 61 26.34 -3.28 4.18
C LEU A 61 25.51 -1.99 4.08
N VAL A 62 26.08 -0.88 4.56
CA VAL A 62 25.56 0.48 4.31
C VAL A 62 26.71 1.38 3.91
N GLY A 63 26.50 2.22 2.91
CA GLY A 63 27.57 3.03 2.33
C GLY A 63 27.18 4.43 1.88
N SER A 64 28.20 5.18 1.48
CA SER A 64 28.07 6.49 0.82
C SER A 64 28.96 6.54 -0.42
N ALA A 65 28.56 7.35 -1.40
CA ALA A 65 29.49 7.94 -2.34
C ALA A 65 30.53 8.78 -1.57
N ALA A 66 31.79 8.64 -1.94
CA ALA A 66 32.91 9.31 -1.32
C ALA A 66 33.55 10.26 -2.34
N SER A 67 33.63 11.55 -1.99
CA SER A 67 34.31 12.57 -2.78
C SER A 67 35.74 12.75 -2.28
N TYR A 68 36.74 12.48 -3.13
CA TYR A 68 38.16 12.55 -2.75
C TYR A 68 38.58 13.91 -2.17
N ASN A 69 38.03 15.01 -2.70
CA ASN A 69 38.34 16.35 -2.24
C ASN A 69 37.81 16.60 -0.82
N LEU A 70 36.60 16.14 -0.49
CA LEU A 70 36.03 16.26 0.86
C LEU A 70 36.77 15.35 1.83
N LEU A 71 37.01 14.09 1.44
CA LEU A 71 37.77 13.10 2.21
C LEU A 71 39.16 13.57 2.66
N THR A 72 39.78 14.47 1.89
CA THR A 72 41.13 15.00 2.14
C THR A 72 41.16 16.45 2.67
N SER A 73 40.00 17.11 2.83
CA SER A 73 39.94 18.51 3.32
C SER A 73 38.88 18.81 4.38
N ASP A 74 37.96 17.89 4.66
CA ASP A 74 36.94 17.98 5.71
C ASP A 74 37.07 16.79 6.69
N GLU A 75 37.48 17.09 7.92
CA GLU A 75 37.66 16.09 8.98
C GLU A 75 36.33 15.51 9.48
N VAL A 76 35.22 16.27 9.41
CA VAL A 76 33.88 15.84 9.84
C VAL A 76 33.28 14.88 8.81
N TYR A 77 33.44 15.19 7.52
CA TYR A 77 33.08 14.28 6.43
C TYR A 77 33.76 12.91 6.59
N ALA A 78 35.06 12.89 6.90
CA ALA A 78 35.81 11.66 7.11
C ALA A 78 35.41 10.91 8.40
N GLU A 79 35.09 11.61 9.49
CA GLU A 79 34.58 11.00 10.73
C GLU A 79 33.21 10.35 10.52
N ILE A 80 32.28 11.01 9.81
CA ILE A 80 30.96 10.44 9.48
C ILE A 80 31.12 9.24 8.54
N LEU A 81 31.95 9.35 7.49
CA LEU A 81 32.20 8.26 6.54
C LEU A 81 32.75 6.98 7.20
N THR A 82 33.46 7.11 8.33
CA THR A 82 34.09 5.98 9.04
C THR A 82 33.32 5.49 10.27
N SER A 83 32.37 6.26 10.78
CA SER A 83 31.54 5.88 11.95
C SER A 83 30.15 5.37 11.55
N GLU A 84 29.55 5.93 10.49
CA GLU A 84 28.18 5.62 10.06
C GLU A 84 28.12 4.55 8.98
N PHE A 85 29.18 4.37 8.19
CA PHE A 85 29.19 3.49 7.04
C PHE A 85 30.19 2.33 7.18
N ASN A 86 29.99 1.27 6.39
CA ASN A 86 30.89 0.12 6.31
C ASN A 86 31.23 -0.27 4.84
N TYR A 87 30.85 0.58 3.89
CA TYR A 87 31.01 0.40 2.44
C TYR A 87 31.15 1.79 1.79
N ILE A 88 32.02 1.95 0.79
CA ILE A 88 32.15 3.21 0.05
C ILE A 88 32.26 2.97 -1.46
N THR A 89 31.85 3.98 -2.23
CA THR A 89 31.96 4.04 -3.69
C THR A 89 32.64 5.37 -4.08
N PRO A 90 33.63 5.44 -5.00
CA PRO A 90 34.20 6.70 -5.41
C PRO A 90 33.21 7.45 -6.33
N GLU A 91 32.73 8.59 -5.87
CA GLU A 91 31.77 9.44 -6.60
C GLU A 91 32.26 9.80 -8.02
N ASN A 92 33.58 10.01 -8.16
CA ASN A 92 34.22 10.34 -9.43
C ASN A 92 35.61 9.70 -9.64
N ALA A 93 36.41 9.50 -8.59
CA ALA A 93 37.83 9.14 -8.74
C ALA A 93 38.10 7.79 -9.43
N GLY A 94 37.14 6.85 -9.43
CA GLY A 94 37.26 5.53 -10.08
C GLY A 94 36.78 5.48 -11.53
N LYS A 95 36.25 6.57 -12.09
CA LYS A 95 35.73 6.64 -13.46
C LYS A 95 36.86 6.70 -14.49
N TRP A 96 36.60 6.20 -15.71
CA TRP A 96 37.61 6.11 -16.78
C TRP A 96 38.29 7.47 -17.09
N GLY A 97 37.54 8.56 -17.26
CA GLY A 97 38.10 9.88 -17.54
C GLY A 97 39.13 10.36 -16.50
N PRO A 98 38.79 10.42 -15.20
CA PRO A 98 39.73 10.73 -14.13
C PRO A 98 40.98 9.82 -14.06
N LEU A 99 40.84 8.53 -14.37
CA LEU A 99 41.95 7.56 -14.37
C LEU A 99 42.87 7.69 -15.60
N GLN A 100 42.36 8.13 -16.75
CA GLN A 100 43.12 8.32 -18.01
C GLN A 100 42.72 9.62 -18.73
N PRO A 101 43.06 10.80 -18.19
CA PRO A 101 42.46 12.07 -18.64
C PRO A 101 42.88 12.52 -20.05
N ASN A 102 44.10 12.17 -20.48
CA ASN A 102 44.73 12.77 -21.67
C ASN A 102 45.01 11.78 -22.81
N SER A 103 45.42 10.54 -22.52
CA SER A 103 45.74 9.53 -23.53
C SER A 103 45.72 8.09 -22.97
N PRO A 104 45.62 7.04 -23.82
CA PRO A 104 45.61 5.65 -23.37
C PRO A 104 46.84 5.19 -22.56
N ASP A 105 47.98 5.84 -22.79
CA ASP A 105 49.25 5.52 -22.11
C ASP A 105 49.49 6.37 -20.84
N GLU A 106 48.62 7.36 -20.57
CA GLU A 106 48.75 8.29 -19.45
C GLU A 106 47.73 7.99 -18.35
N TRP A 107 48.23 7.54 -17.21
CA TRP A 107 47.44 7.05 -16.08
C TRP A 107 47.58 7.95 -14.85
N ASN A 108 46.46 8.19 -14.16
CA ASN A 108 46.36 8.99 -12.95
C ASN A 108 45.62 8.18 -11.87
N PHE A 109 46.36 7.41 -11.07
CA PHE A 109 45.79 6.56 -10.03
C PHE A 109 45.80 7.19 -8.63
N ASP A 110 46.61 8.23 -8.39
CA ASP A 110 46.96 8.75 -7.06
C ASP A 110 45.74 8.94 -6.13
N ALA A 111 44.70 9.65 -6.60
CA ALA A 111 43.49 9.89 -5.80
C ALA A 111 42.69 8.60 -5.50
N HIS A 112 42.61 7.67 -6.45
CA HIS A 112 41.88 6.42 -6.27
C HIS A 112 42.66 5.41 -5.40
N ASP A 113 43.99 5.39 -5.51
CA ASP A 113 44.88 4.66 -4.61
C ASP A 113 44.71 5.13 -3.16
N GLU A 114 44.70 6.44 -2.91
CA GLU A 114 44.49 7.00 -1.57
C GLU A 114 43.09 6.65 -1.01
N MET A 115 42.04 6.64 -1.84
CA MET A 115 40.70 6.20 -1.41
C MET A 115 40.62 4.70 -1.08
N VAL A 116 41.29 3.84 -1.85
CA VAL A 116 41.34 2.39 -1.58
C VAL A 116 42.17 2.12 -0.31
N ALA A 117 43.28 2.84 -0.12
CA ALA A 117 44.06 2.78 1.12
C ALA A 117 43.24 3.22 2.34
N PHE A 118 42.53 4.36 2.26
CA PHE A 118 41.65 4.85 3.31
C PHE A 118 40.58 3.82 3.70
N ALA A 119 39.96 3.15 2.72
CA ALA A 119 38.98 2.10 2.98
C ALA A 119 39.60 0.89 3.69
N GLY A 120 40.79 0.45 3.26
CA GLY A 120 41.53 -0.64 3.92
C GLY A 120 41.90 -0.31 5.37
N GLU A 121 42.42 0.89 5.62
CA GLU A 121 42.81 1.37 6.95
C GLU A 121 41.60 1.48 7.91
N ASN A 122 40.45 1.96 7.42
CA ASN A 122 39.22 2.09 8.21
C ASN A 122 38.29 0.85 8.15
N HIS A 123 38.72 -0.22 7.47
CA HIS A 123 37.99 -1.49 7.31
C HIS A 123 36.63 -1.38 6.61
N LEU A 124 36.49 -0.38 5.73
CA LEU A 124 35.34 -0.19 4.85
C LEU A 124 35.48 -1.12 3.63
N ALA A 125 34.38 -1.73 3.20
CA ALA A 125 34.35 -2.38 1.89
C ALA A 125 34.36 -1.32 0.76
N TYR A 126 34.84 -1.67 -0.43
CA TYR A 126 34.94 -0.75 -1.56
C TYR A 126 34.19 -1.27 -2.80
N LYS A 127 33.36 -0.44 -3.43
CA LYS A 127 32.84 -0.65 -4.79
C LYS A 127 33.59 0.29 -5.74
N GLY A 128 34.25 -0.23 -6.77
CA GLY A 128 34.82 0.59 -7.82
C GLY A 128 33.74 1.01 -8.82
N HIS A 129 33.68 2.31 -9.12
CA HIS A 129 32.66 2.93 -9.98
C HIS A 129 33.32 3.97 -10.90
N ALA A 130 33.20 3.90 -12.23
CA ALA A 130 32.67 2.80 -13.05
C ALA A 130 33.60 2.59 -14.25
N LEU A 131 33.77 1.33 -14.67
CA LEU A 131 34.80 0.94 -15.65
C LEU A 131 34.43 1.34 -17.10
N VAL A 132 33.17 1.14 -17.49
CA VAL A 132 32.66 1.54 -18.81
C VAL A 132 31.35 2.30 -18.63
N TRP A 133 31.35 3.58 -18.98
CA TRP A 133 30.18 4.45 -18.92
C TRP A 133 30.19 5.42 -20.11
N HIS A 134 29.01 5.78 -20.60
CA HIS A 134 28.86 6.70 -21.72
C HIS A 134 29.16 8.16 -21.34
N SER A 135 28.98 8.53 -20.07
CA SER A 135 29.40 9.82 -19.52
C SER A 135 30.80 9.73 -18.92
N GLN A 136 31.51 10.86 -18.85
CA GLN A 136 32.87 10.99 -18.32
C GLN A 136 33.93 10.01 -18.90
N ALA A 137 33.68 9.42 -20.08
CA ALA A 137 34.72 8.75 -20.87
C ALA A 137 35.76 9.77 -21.37
N PRO A 138 37.06 9.43 -21.43
CA PRO A 138 38.10 10.37 -21.85
C PRO A 138 38.04 10.68 -23.35
N SER A 139 38.48 11.87 -23.76
CA SER A 139 38.24 12.43 -25.10
C SER A 139 38.83 11.64 -26.29
N PHE A 140 39.73 10.69 -26.04
CA PHE A 140 40.23 9.76 -27.05
C PHE A 140 39.26 8.60 -27.36
N ILE A 141 38.22 8.39 -26.54
CA ILE A 141 37.11 7.47 -26.77
C ILE A 141 36.04 8.21 -27.58
N ASN A 142 36.09 8.09 -28.91
CA ASN A 142 35.27 8.88 -29.82
C ASN A 142 34.97 8.15 -31.15
N ASP A 143 34.10 8.73 -31.98
CA ASP A 143 33.63 8.13 -33.23
C ASP A 143 34.66 8.07 -34.38
N ASP A 144 35.91 8.55 -34.21
CA ASP A 144 36.98 8.31 -35.19
C ASP A 144 37.61 6.91 -35.04
N LEU A 145 37.48 6.26 -33.87
CA LEU A 145 38.01 4.92 -33.60
C LEU A 145 37.36 3.83 -34.46
N THR A 146 38.12 2.80 -34.83
CA THR A 146 37.55 1.52 -35.30
C THR A 146 37.04 0.66 -34.14
N ALA A 147 36.24 -0.37 -34.45
CA ALA A 147 35.76 -1.35 -33.46
C ALA A 147 36.92 -2.05 -32.73
N ASP A 148 37.91 -2.56 -33.47
CA ASP A 148 39.08 -3.24 -32.91
C ASP A 148 39.90 -2.32 -31.98
N GLU A 149 40.06 -1.05 -32.34
CA GLU A 149 40.74 -0.05 -31.51
C GLU A 149 39.96 0.27 -30.23
N LEU A 150 38.63 0.44 -30.32
CA LEU A 150 37.81 0.71 -29.14
C LEU A 150 37.75 -0.48 -28.19
N GLN A 151 37.57 -1.71 -28.69
CA GLN A 151 37.61 -2.91 -27.85
C GLN A 151 39.00 -3.08 -27.21
N GLY A 152 40.09 -2.83 -27.95
CA GLY A 152 41.44 -2.84 -27.39
C GLY A 152 41.65 -1.83 -26.26
N LEU A 153 41.01 -0.65 -26.33
CA LEU A 153 41.04 0.37 -25.28
C LEU A 153 40.19 -0.03 -24.06
N ILE A 154 39.01 -0.64 -24.25
CA ILE A 154 38.20 -1.23 -23.16
C ILE A 154 39.01 -2.31 -22.44
N ASP A 155 39.59 -3.24 -23.21
CA ASP A 155 40.39 -4.34 -22.67
C ASP A 155 41.61 -3.82 -21.92
N GLN A 156 42.33 -2.83 -22.46
CA GLN A 156 43.45 -2.18 -21.78
C GLN A 156 43.01 -1.51 -20.48
N HIS A 157 41.89 -0.77 -20.50
CA HIS A 157 41.39 -0.07 -19.32
C HIS A 157 40.98 -1.05 -18.22
N VAL A 158 40.02 -1.93 -18.53
CA VAL A 158 39.43 -2.89 -17.58
C VAL A 158 40.51 -3.79 -16.99
N ASN A 159 41.40 -4.38 -17.81
CA ASN A 159 42.46 -5.24 -17.27
C ASN A 159 43.45 -4.45 -16.39
N THR A 160 43.84 -3.23 -16.76
CA THR A 160 44.80 -2.46 -15.96
C THR A 160 44.20 -2.03 -14.62
N THR A 161 42.99 -1.45 -14.64
CA THR A 161 42.30 -0.95 -13.45
C THR A 161 41.91 -2.08 -12.51
N VAL A 162 41.28 -3.16 -12.99
CA VAL A 162 40.83 -4.27 -12.13
C VAL A 162 42.01 -5.11 -11.60
N THR A 163 43.06 -5.33 -12.40
CA THR A 163 44.26 -6.05 -11.92
C THR A 163 45.00 -5.26 -10.83
N ARG A 164 45.02 -3.92 -10.92
CA ARG A 164 45.69 -3.04 -9.94
C ARG A 164 45.18 -3.27 -8.51
N TYR A 165 43.86 -3.39 -8.36
CA TYR A 165 43.18 -3.46 -7.06
C TYR A 165 42.67 -4.86 -6.70
N SER A 166 43.27 -5.91 -7.27
CA SER A 166 42.77 -7.28 -7.11
C SER A 166 42.77 -7.74 -5.64
N LYS A 167 41.60 -8.17 -5.16
CA LYS A 167 41.22 -8.51 -3.77
C LYS A 167 41.22 -7.35 -2.77
N GLU A 168 41.50 -6.12 -3.21
CA GLU A 168 41.39 -4.91 -2.38
C GLU A 168 40.01 -4.28 -2.57
N ILE A 169 39.52 -4.23 -3.82
CA ILE A 169 38.15 -3.82 -4.15
C ILE A 169 37.20 -5.04 -4.13
N ARG A 170 36.07 -4.91 -3.42
CA ARG A 170 35.07 -5.99 -3.25
C ARG A 170 34.22 -6.21 -4.52
N ALA A 171 33.85 -5.11 -5.17
CA ALA A 171 32.87 -5.11 -6.26
C ALA A 171 33.19 -4.02 -7.28
N TRP A 172 32.71 -4.19 -8.52
CA TRP A 172 32.84 -3.21 -9.59
C TRP A 172 31.51 -2.99 -10.29
N ASP A 173 31.15 -1.73 -10.53
CA ASP A 173 30.22 -1.36 -11.59
C ASP A 173 30.99 -1.44 -12.92
N VAL A 174 30.81 -2.56 -13.63
CA VAL A 174 31.59 -2.85 -14.85
C VAL A 174 31.07 -2.07 -16.03
N VAL A 175 29.74 -2.01 -16.15
CA VAL A 175 29.04 -1.19 -17.15
C VAL A 175 27.93 -0.42 -16.46
N ASN A 176 27.91 0.89 -16.70
CA ASN A 176 26.93 1.81 -16.15
C ASN A 176 26.05 2.37 -17.27
N GLU A 177 24.72 2.42 -17.06
CA GLU A 177 23.74 3.13 -17.90
C GLU A 177 23.83 2.83 -19.40
N ALA A 178 23.94 1.54 -19.76
CA ALA A 178 23.93 1.12 -21.16
C ALA A 178 22.52 1.12 -21.78
N MET A 179 21.46 1.15 -20.96
CA MET A 179 20.08 1.30 -21.41
C MET A 179 19.70 2.79 -21.43
N GLY A 180 18.98 3.22 -22.46
CA GLY A 180 18.31 4.51 -22.53
C GLY A 180 16.99 4.50 -21.77
N ASP A 181 16.44 5.68 -21.51
CA ASP A 181 15.12 5.83 -20.89
C ASP A 181 13.96 5.55 -21.87
N ASP A 182 14.28 5.35 -23.15
CA ASP A 182 13.43 4.79 -24.21
C ASP A 182 13.42 3.25 -24.24
N ALA A 183 14.01 2.61 -23.22
CA ALA A 183 14.20 1.16 -23.12
C ALA A 183 14.99 0.51 -24.28
N GLN A 184 15.79 1.31 -25.01
CA GLN A 184 16.71 0.81 -26.05
C GLN A 184 18.16 0.88 -25.57
N TYR A 185 19.07 0.18 -26.24
CA TYR A 185 20.51 0.37 -26.01
C TYR A 185 20.92 1.81 -26.34
N ARG A 186 21.50 2.51 -25.37
CA ARG A 186 21.83 3.94 -25.45
C ARG A 186 22.81 4.22 -26.59
N ASP A 187 22.51 5.26 -27.39
CA ASP A 187 23.34 5.72 -28.52
C ASP A 187 24.69 6.32 -28.07
N SER A 188 25.57 5.43 -27.63
CA SER A 188 26.91 5.67 -27.15
C SER A 188 27.93 5.23 -28.20
N VAL A 189 29.14 5.80 -28.16
CA VAL A 189 30.24 5.36 -29.03
C VAL A 189 30.55 3.86 -28.86
N PHE A 190 30.38 3.31 -27.66
CA PHE A 190 30.50 1.86 -27.40
C PHE A 190 29.48 1.07 -28.23
N TYR A 191 28.19 1.38 -28.09
CA TYR A 191 27.12 0.69 -28.81
C TYR A 191 27.22 0.88 -30.34
N ARG A 192 27.48 2.11 -30.83
CA ARG A 192 27.63 2.41 -32.27
C ARG A 192 28.76 1.63 -32.94
N LYS A 193 29.83 1.31 -32.21
CA LYS A 193 31.04 0.68 -32.74
C LYS A 193 31.09 -0.83 -32.54
N LEU A 194 30.49 -1.33 -31.46
CA LEU A 194 30.64 -2.72 -30.99
C LEU A 194 29.31 -3.50 -30.93
N GLY A 195 28.16 -2.84 -31.13
CA GLY A 195 26.86 -3.44 -30.81
C GLY A 195 26.69 -3.66 -29.30
N PRO A 196 25.75 -4.51 -28.85
CA PRO A 196 25.56 -4.80 -27.42
C PRO A 196 26.70 -5.63 -26.80
N ASP A 197 27.50 -6.31 -27.62
CA ASP A 197 28.55 -7.25 -27.19
C ASP A 197 29.65 -6.60 -26.32
N PHE A 198 29.82 -5.27 -26.37
CA PHE A 198 30.78 -4.56 -25.50
C PHE A 198 30.51 -4.82 -24.01
N ILE A 199 29.24 -5.02 -23.64
CA ILE A 199 28.82 -5.28 -22.26
C ILE A 199 29.39 -6.62 -21.82
N ALA A 200 29.11 -7.69 -22.58
CA ALA A 200 29.63 -9.03 -22.30
C ALA A 200 31.17 -9.05 -22.26
N ASN A 201 31.83 -8.39 -23.22
CA ASN A 201 33.28 -8.30 -23.29
C ASN A 201 33.89 -7.63 -22.05
N ALA A 202 33.30 -6.52 -21.58
CA ALA A 202 33.75 -5.83 -20.36
C ALA A 202 33.62 -6.73 -19.11
N PHE A 203 32.52 -7.48 -18.96
CA PHE A 203 32.37 -8.46 -17.87
C PHE A 203 33.40 -9.60 -17.95
N TYR A 204 33.66 -10.14 -19.13
CA TYR A 204 34.70 -11.17 -19.31
C TYR A 204 36.10 -10.65 -18.99
N ALA A 205 36.45 -9.43 -19.43
CA ALA A 205 37.72 -8.79 -19.10
C ALA A 205 37.86 -8.57 -17.58
N ALA A 206 36.84 -8.00 -16.93
CA ALA A 206 36.84 -7.74 -15.49
C ALA A 206 36.98 -9.04 -14.67
N LYS A 207 36.26 -10.11 -15.04
CA LYS A 207 36.37 -11.40 -14.32
C LYS A 207 37.67 -12.15 -14.59
N SER A 208 38.31 -11.91 -15.75
CA SER A 208 39.64 -12.42 -16.04
C SER A 208 40.74 -11.68 -15.26
N ALA A 209 40.54 -10.39 -14.99
CA ALA A 209 41.46 -9.56 -14.21
C ALA A 209 41.35 -9.85 -12.69
N ASP A 210 40.12 -9.94 -12.14
CA ASP A 210 39.89 -10.48 -10.80
C ASP A 210 38.67 -11.44 -10.73
N PRO A 211 38.91 -12.76 -10.65
CA PRO A 211 37.86 -13.75 -10.44
C PRO A 211 37.13 -13.67 -9.10
N THR A 212 37.68 -12.94 -8.11
CA THR A 212 37.14 -12.81 -6.75
C THR A 212 36.28 -11.55 -6.53
N ALA A 213 36.37 -10.56 -7.41
CA ALA A 213 35.52 -9.38 -7.38
C ALA A 213 34.06 -9.74 -7.76
N THR A 214 33.10 -9.01 -7.19
CA THR A 214 31.67 -9.11 -7.54
C THR A 214 31.34 -8.10 -8.63
N LEU A 215 30.88 -8.56 -9.80
CA LEU A 215 30.67 -7.70 -10.95
C LEU A 215 29.20 -7.29 -11.12
N TYR A 216 28.95 -5.98 -11.18
CA TYR A 216 27.63 -5.38 -11.30
C TYR A 216 27.43 -4.67 -12.65
N TYR A 217 26.20 -4.73 -13.16
CA TYR A 217 25.62 -3.71 -14.03
C TYR A 217 24.91 -2.67 -13.16
N ASN A 218 24.85 -1.40 -13.55
CA ASN A 218 24.29 -0.32 -12.72
C ASN A 218 23.51 0.70 -13.59
N ASP A 219 22.32 1.15 -13.17
CA ASP A 219 21.47 2.09 -13.93
C ASP A 219 20.44 2.84 -13.04
N TYR A 220 19.93 3.98 -13.51
CA TYR A 220 18.82 4.77 -12.94
C TYR A 220 17.47 4.45 -13.61
N ASN A 221 16.37 5.01 -13.11
CA ASN A 221 15.00 4.81 -13.60
C ASN A 221 14.49 3.34 -13.61
N ILE A 222 15.28 2.39 -13.11
CA ILE A 222 14.92 0.97 -13.01
C ILE A 222 14.41 0.56 -11.61
N ALA A 223 14.15 1.53 -10.72
CA ALA A 223 13.72 1.29 -9.34
C ALA A 223 12.35 0.60 -9.25
N GLY A 224 11.37 1.15 -9.97
CA GLY A 224 10.03 0.58 -10.14
C GLY A 224 9.94 -0.41 -11.31
N MET A 225 8.75 -0.94 -11.55
CA MET A 225 8.45 -1.78 -12.72
C MET A 225 8.04 -0.91 -13.91
N ASN A 226 8.87 -0.92 -14.95
CA ASN A 226 8.66 -0.16 -16.19
C ASN A 226 9.51 -0.72 -17.35
N ALA A 227 9.21 -0.28 -18.57
CA ALA A 227 9.88 -0.74 -19.79
C ALA A 227 11.43 -0.70 -19.76
N LYS A 228 12.05 0.30 -19.11
CA LYS A 228 13.52 0.36 -18.96
C LYS A 228 14.02 -0.74 -18.03
N SER A 229 13.36 -0.92 -16.89
CA SER A 229 13.66 -2.00 -15.94
C SER A 229 13.49 -3.39 -16.58
N ASP A 230 12.53 -3.54 -17.50
CA ASP A 230 12.25 -4.79 -18.21
C ASP A 230 13.29 -5.05 -19.31
N ALA A 231 13.72 -4.01 -20.03
CA ALA A 231 14.82 -4.11 -20.98
C ALA A 231 16.15 -4.47 -20.27
N VAL A 232 16.42 -3.89 -19.09
CA VAL A 232 17.57 -4.26 -18.26
C VAL A 232 17.43 -5.68 -17.70
N TYR A 233 16.24 -6.11 -17.29
CA TYR A 233 15.96 -7.48 -16.84
C TYR A 233 16.24 -8.49 -17.95
N ASN A 234 15.69 -8.28 -19.15
CA ASN A 234 15.89 -9.15 -20.30
C ASN A 234 17.36 -9.19 -20.76
N MET A 235 18.03 -8.03 -20.84
CA MET A 235 19.46 -7.95 -21.13
C MET A 235 20.30 -8.73 -20.10
N LEU A 236 20.04 -8.57 -18.80
CA LEU A 236 20.79 -9.31 -17.78
C LEU A 236 20.46 -10.80 -17.79
N LYS A 237 19.21 -11.20 -18.00
CA LYS A 237 18.81 -12.60 -18.20
C LYS A 237 19.60 -13.22 -19.36
N ASP A 238 19.61 -12.60 -20.53
CA ASP A 238 20.27 -13.16 -21.71
C ASP A 238 21.81 -13.21 -21.54
N LEU A 239 22.41 -12.22 -20.86
CA LEU A 239 23.82 -12.29 -20.46
C LEU A 239 24.09 -13.46 -19.49
N LYS A 240 23.19 -13.72 -18.54
CA LYS A 240 23.31 -14.86 -17.61
C LYS A 240 23.15 -16.21 -18.31
N ASP A 241 22.20 -16.33 -19.23
CA ASP A 241 21.97 -17.53 -20.04
C ASP A 241 23.13 -17.80 -21.01
N ALA A 242 23.76 -16.74 -21.55
CA ALA A 242 25.00 -16.82 -22.32
C ALA A 242 26.25 -17.13 -21.47
N GLY A 243 26.14 -17.22 -20.14
CA GLY A 243 27.24 -17.53 -19.24
C GLY A 243 28.21 -16.36 -18.99
N VAL A 244 27.79 -15.12 -19.24
CA VAL A 244 28.56 -13.91 -18.94
C VAL A 244 28.66 -13.75 -17.40
N PRO A 245 29.83 -13.38 -16.85
CA PRO A 245 30.06 -13.38 -15.40
C PRO A 245 29.49 -12.13 -14.68
N VAL A 246 28.21 -11.81 -14.93
CA VAL A 246 27.47 -10.82 -14.15
C VAL A 246 27.08 -11.45 -12.80
N ASP A 247 27.51 -10.86 -11.69
CA ASP A 247 27.18 -11.33 -10.34
C ASP A 247 26.01 -10.57 -9.71
N GLY A 248 25.69 -9.35 -10.18
CA GLY A 248 24.63 -8.53 -9.60
C GLY A 248 24.11 -7.37 -10.48
N ILE A 249 23.05 -6.73 -9.98
CA ILE A 249 22.43 -5.49 -10.46
C ILE A 249 22.52 -4.40 -9.39
N GLY A 250 22.94 -3.20 -9.80
CA GLY A 250 22.91 -1.95 -9.06
C GLY A 250 21.72 -1.10 -9.50
N PHE A 251 20.84 -0.80 -8.57
CA PHE A 251 19.75 0.17 -8.75
C PHE A 251 20.23 1.49 -8.17
N GLN A 252 20.50 2.49 -9.01
CA GLN A 252 21.01 3.78 -8.54
C GLN A 252 20.09 4.38 -7.48
N MET A 253 18.77 4.35 -7.70
CA MET A 253 17.76 4.79 -6.73
C MET A 253 17.82 6.30 -6.44
N HIS A 254 18.15 7.09 -7.46
CA HIS A 254 17.82 8.51 -7.52
C HIS A 254 16.29 8.65 -7.65
N LEU A 255 15.64 9.20 -6.62
CA LEU A 255 14.18 9.30 -6.54
C LEU A 255 13.73 10.77 -6.34
N THR A 256 12.48 11.06 -6.68
CA THR A 256 11.69 12.11 -6.02
C THR A 256 10.84 11.46 -4.96
N ALA A 257 10.51 12.17 -3.88
CA ALA A 257 9.54 11.66 -2.92
C ALA A 257 8.12 11.53 -3.52
N ALA A 258 7.73 12.48 -4.38
CA ALA A 258 6.43 12.54 -5.04
C ALA A 258 6.09 11.34 -5.95
N SER A 259 7.09 10.66 -6.54
CA SER A 259 6.89 9.51 -7.42
C SER A 259 7.84 8.34 -7.12
N ALA A 260 8.20 8.17 -5.83
CA ALA A 260 9.01 7.04 -5.41
C ALA A 260 8.18 5.73 -5.45
N PRO A 261 8.71 4.64 -6.03
CA PRO A 261 8.07 3.31 -6.08
C PRO A 261 7.56 2.77 -4.75
N SER A 262 6.49 1.97 -4.78
CA SER A 262 5.85 1.40 -3.58
C SER A 262 6.74 0.35 -2.88
N TYR A 263 6.37 -0.07 -1.66
CA TYR A 263 7.15 -1.07 -0.93
C TYR A 263 7.18 -2.40 -1.71
N ASP A 264 6.01 -2.88 -2.10
CA ASP A 264 5.86 -4.15 -2.80
C ASP A 264 6.37 -4.11 -4.24
N GLU A 265 6.29 -2.95 -4.91
CA GLU A 265 6.90 -2.74 -6.22
C GLU A 265 8.43 -2.87 -6.16
N LEU A 266 9.08 -2.21 -5.20
CA LEU A 266 10.52 -2.36 -4.95
C LEU A 266 10.88 -3.81 -4.62
N VAL A 267 10.10 -4.47 -3.75
CA VAL A 267 10.32 -5.88 -3.38
C VAL A 267 10.15 -6.82 -4.56
N ALA A 268 9.11 -6.66 -5.38
CA ALA A 268 8.84 -7.48 -6.55
C ALA A 268 9.94 -7.30 -7.61
N ASN A 269 10.35 -6.06 -7.88
CA ASN A 269 11.41 -5.76 -8.83
C ASN A 269 12.77 -6.32 -8.35
N PHE A 270 13.12 -6.11 -7.07
CA PHE A 270 14.31 -6.75 -6.47
C PHE A 270 14.23 -8.29 -6.49
N ARG A 271 13.05 -8.89 -6.28
CA ARG A 271 12.83 -10.35 -6.33
C ARG A 271 13.11 -10.94 -7.71
N ARG A 272 12.60 -10.36 -8.81
CA ARG A 272 12.81 -10.93 -10.15
C ARG A 272 14.29 -10.95 -10.56
N PHE A 273 15.05 -9.87 -10.33
CA PHE A 273 16.50 -9.89 -10.57
C PHE A 273 17.23 -10.88 -9.64
N ALA A 274 16.78 -11.01 -8.38
CA ALA A 274 17.31 -12.01 -7.45
C ALA A 274 17.03 -13.47 -7.92
N TRP A 275 15.94 -13.72 -8.64
CA TRP A 275 15.62 -15.03 -9.25
C TRP A 275 16.52 -15.36 -10.45
N LEU A 276 17.02 -14.37 -11.22
CA LEU A 276 18.11 -14.55 -12.20
C LEU A 276 19.47 -14.96 -11.56
N GLY A 277 19.48 -15.22 -10.26
CA GLY A 277 20.67 -15.61 -9.51
C GLY A 277 21.61 -14.44 -9.18
N LEU A 278 21.22 -13.21 -9.49
CA LEU A 278 21.98 -11.98 -9.24
C LEU A 278 21.96 -11.58 -7.74
N ARG A 279 22.93 -10.75 -7.35
CA ARG A 279 22.87 -9.91 -6.14
C ARG A 279 22.16 -8.60 -6.48
N VAL A 280 21.50 -8.00 -5.50
CA VAL A 280 20.91 -6.67 -5.60
C VAL A 280 21.72 -5.69 -4.74
N ASN A 281 21.97 -4.50 -5.28
CA ASN A 281 22.71 -3.41 -4.66
C ASN A 281 21.86 -2.14 -4.88
N VAL A 282 21.42 -1.47 -3.81
CA VAL A 282 20.95 -0.09 -3.94
C VAL A 282 22.21 0.78 -3.87
N SER A 283 22.52 1.48 -4.94
CA SER A 283 23.89 1.97 -5.19
C SER A 283 24.10 3.46 -4.92
N GLU A 284 23.12 4.31 -5.19
CA GLU A 284 23.28 5.76 -5.34
C GLU A 284 22.06 6.51 -4.76
N LEU A 285 21.53 6.04 -3.62
CA LEU A 285 20.25 6.50 -3.05
C LEU A 285 20.29 7.97 -2.62
N ASP A 286 19.42 8.76 -3.24
CA ASP A 286 18.98 10.08 -2.80
C ASP A 286 17.50 10.29 -3.13
N VAL A 287 16.82 11.16 -2.37
CA VAL A 287 15.37 11.35 -2.45
C VAL A 287 15.04 12.84 -2.48
N ARG A 288 14.82 13.37 -3.69
CA ARG A 288 14.50 14.78 -3.93
C ARG A 288 13.16 15.19 -3.31
N ILE A 289 13.12 16.38 -2.71
CA ILE A 289 11.93 16.96 -2.09
C ILE A 289 11.56 18.36 -2.61
N SER A 290 12.38 18.96 -3.49
CA SER A 290 12.01 20.19 -4.23
C SER A 290 10.68 20.07 -4.99
N ASP A 291 10.35 18.85 -5.40
CA ASP A 291 9.18 18.50 -6.20
C ASP A 291 8.00 18.02 -5.32
N LEU A 292 8.13 18.12 -3.99
CA LEU A 292 7.00 18.11 -3.04
C LEU A 292 6.72 19.57 -2.62
N PRO A 293 5.62 20.18 -3.07
CA PRO A 293 5.25 21.50 -2.60
C PRO A 293 4.91 21.70 -1.10
N TRP A 294 4.83 20.68 -0.21
CA TRP A 294 4.49 20.87 1.22
C TRP A 294 5.55 21.72 1.97
N ASP A 295 5.28 22.06 3.24
CA ASP A 295 6.28 22.75 4.07
C ASP A 295 7.52 21.87 4.27
N TYR A 296 8.64 22.50 4.59
CA TYR A 296 9.94 21.82 4.67
C TYR A 296 9.99 20.68 5.70
N GLN A 297 9.27 20.76 6.81
CA GLN A 297 9.24 19.69 7.81
C GLN A 297 8.33 18.54 7.39
N THR A 298 7.17 18.81 6.80
CA THR A 298 6.31 17.78 6.19
C THR A 298 7.05 17.05 5.07
N ASN A 299 7.76 17.78 4.20
CA ASN A 299 8.60 17.22 3.14
C ASN A 299 9.70 16.30 3.67
N LEU A 300 10.41 16.70 4.73
CA LEU A 300 11.41 15.85 5.39
C LEU A 300 10.79 14.62 6.06
N ALA A 301 9.57 14.74 6.60
CA ALA A 301 8.86 13.62 7.22
C ALA A 301 8.33 12.61 6.17
N ILE A 302 7.93 13.07 4.98
CA ILE A 302 7.64 12.20 3.83
C ILE A 302 8.94 11.53 3.32
N GLN A 303 10.03 12.29 3.20
CA GLN A 303 11.35 11.76 2.82
C GLN A 303 11.81 10.61 3.73
N ARG A 304 11.55 10.70 5.04
CA ARG A 304 11.81 9.60 6.00
C ARG A 304 11.12 8.30 5.58
N GLN A 305 9.85 8.35 5.19
CA GLN A 305 9.10 7.15 4.78
C GLN A 305 9.68 6.54 3.51
N VAL A 306 10.08 7.35 2.53
CA VAL A 306 10.71 6.86 1.29
C VAL A 306 12.05 6.15 1.59
N TYR A 307 12.91 6.75 2.41
CA TYR A 307 14.16 6.11 2.87
C TYR A 307 13.90 4.83 3.66
N HIS A 308 12.90 4.83 4.56
CA HIS A 308 12.49 3.64 5.31
C HIS A 308 12.05 2.51 4.37
N ARG A 309 11.20 2.83 3.39
CA ARG A 309 10.62 1.91 2.40
C ARG A 309 11.70 1.25 1.54
N VAL A 310 12.65 2.02 1.02
CA VAL A 310 13.78 1.50 0.22
C VAL A 310 14.68 0.55 1.02
N VAL A 311 15.05 0.92 2.25
CA VAL A 311 15.87 0.03 3.11
C VAL A 311 15.09 -1.23 3.49
N SER A 312 13.80 -1.09 3.80
CA SER A 312 12.92 -2.22 4.14
C SER A 312 12.75 -3.21 2.98
N ALA A 313 12.63 -2.74 1.75
CA ALA A 313 12.58 -3.59 0.56
C ALA A 313 13.89 -4.38 0.36
N CYS A 314 15.05 -3.73 0.57
CA CYS A 314 16.35 -4.42 0.60
C CYS A 314 16.47 -5.41 1.78
N MET A 315 15.73 -5.20 2.88
CA MET A 315 15.68 -6.13 3.99
C MET A 315 14.83 -7.37 3.71
N ALA A 316 13.70 -7.22 3.01
CA ALA A 316 12.85 -8.33 2.58
C ALA A 316 13.57 -9.25 1.58
N VAL A 317 14.26 -8.69 0.59
CA VAL A 317 14.95 -9.49 -0.44
C VAL A 317 16.31 -9.96 0.05
N ARG A 318 16.42 -11.26 0.39
CA ARG A 318 17.65 -11.91 0.92
C ARG A 318 18.91 -11.73 0.06
N ARG A 319 18.74 -11.44 -1.23
CA ARG A 319 19.83 -11.20 -2.21
C ARG A 319 20.19 -9.74 -2.40
N CYS A 320 19.45 -8.79 -1.82
CA CYS A 320 19.95 -7.43 -1.64
C CYS A 320 21.04 -7.46 -0.56
N GLU A 321 22.22 -6.93 -0.87
CA GLU A 321 23.38 -7.01 0.05
C GLU A 321 23.70 -5.66 0.73
N SER A 322 23.23 -4.54 0.18
CA SER A 322 23.59 -3.21 0.68
C SER A 322 22.68 -2.09 0.19
N VAL A 323 22.67 -1.00 0.96
CA VAL A 323 22.16 0.31 0.54
C VAL A 323 23.27 1.35 0.65
N THR A 324 23.54 2.08 -0.43
CA THR A 324 24.53 3.15 -0.51
C THR A 324 23.84 4.45 -0.91
N THR A 325 24.09 5.57 -0.22
CA THR A 325 23.60 6.90 -0.60
C THR A 325 24.56 7.62 -1.55
N TRP A 326 24.09 8.50 -2.44
CA TRP A 326 24.98 9.25 -3.34
C TRP A 326 25.57 10.54 -2.73
N GLY A 327 26.02 10.40 -1.48
CA GLY A 327 26.62 11.47 -0.68
C GLY A 327 26.27 11.31 0.80
N ILE A 328 26.81 12.22 1.62
CA ILE A 328 26.51 12.30 3.06
C ILE A 328 25.52 13.43 3.31
N ASN A 329 25.90 14.67 3.04
CA ASN A 329 25.13 15.87 3.39
C ASN A 329 24.64 16.66 2.17
N ASP A 330 23.50 17.34 2.34
CA ASP A 330 22.82 18.09 1.28
C ASP A 330 23.73 19.10 0.58
N GLN A 331 24.61 19.80 1.33
CA GLN A 331 25.52 20.82 0.79
C GLN A 331 26.32 20.36 -0.44
N TYR A 332 26.75 19.10 -0.44
CA TYR A 332 27.62 18.52 -1.44
C TYR A 332 26.89 17.52 -2.36
N SER A 333 25.56 17.48 -2.32
CA SER A 333 24.76 16.66 -3.23
C SER A 333 24.91 17.10 -4.69
N TRP A 334 24.97 16.13 -5.60
CA TRP A 334 25.04 16.36 -7.05
C TRP A 334 23.77 16.99 -7.64
N ILE A 335 22.64 16.81 -6.95
CA ILE A 335 21.33 17.36 -7.31
C ILE A 335 21.38 18.90 -7.34
N ASN A 336 22.10 19.52 -6.40
CA ASN A 336 22.22 20.99 -6.29
C ASN A 336 22.82 21.66 -7.53
N TYR A 337 23.66 20.95 -8.30
CA TYR A 337 24.22 21.47 -9.56
C TYR A 337 23.50 20.96 -10.83
N THR A 338 22.58 20.00 -10.68
CA THR A 338 21.92 19.31 -11.81
C THR A 338 20.46 19.72 -11.99
N PHE A 339 19.71 19.80 -10.88
CA PHE A 339 18.28 20.11 -10.86
C PHE A 339 18.00 21.45 -10.16
N GLY A 340 18.79 21.81 -9.15
CA GLY A 340 18.65 23.04 -8.37
C GLY A 340 18.73 22.75 -6.86
N PRO A 341 18.65 23.79 -6.00
CA PRO A 341 18.72 23.65 -4.56
C PRO A 341 17.63 22.71 -4.01
N ASP A 342 18.06 21.67 -3.31
CA ASP A 342 17.21 20.65 -2.69
C ASP A 342 17.90 20.10 -1.44
N ALA A 343 17.19 19.33 -0.63
CA ALA A 343 17.72 18.65 0.56
C ALA A 343 17.52 17.12 0.46
N PRO A 344 18.24 16.40 -0.43
CA PRO A 344 17.89 15.03 -0.82
C PRO A 344 18.61 13.90 -0.05
N LEU A 345 19.52 14.21 0.89
CA LEU A 345 20.38 13.23 1.60
C LEU A 345 20.07 13.11 3.11
N PRO A 346 20.61 12.11 3.85
CA PRO A 346 20.24 11.90 5.26
C PRO A 346 20.87 12.88 6.27
N TRP A 347 21.75 13.79 5.83
CA TRP A 347 22.32 14.86 6.67
C TRP A 347 22.11 16.25 6.05
N ASP A 348 21.83 17.24 6.90
CA ASP A 348 21.71 18.65 6.50
C ASP A 348 23.07 19.26 6.15
N GLU A 349 23.07 20.49 5.60
CA GLU A 349 24.28 21.19 5.17
C GLU A 349 25.30 21.47 6.29
N ASN A 350 24.92 21.31 7.56
CA ASN A 350 25.77 21.47 8.75
C ASN A 350 26.16 20.13 9.39
N TYR A 351 25.88 19.00 8.73
CA TYR A 351 26.03 17.63 9.22
C TYR A 351 25.13 17.23 10.42
N GLY A 352 24.00 17.90 10.62
CA GLY A 352 22.93 17.35 11.47
C GLY A 352 22.22 16.17 10.80
N ARG A 353 21.73 15.21 11.60
CA ARG A 353 20.99 14.02 11.11
C ARG A 353 19.53 14.40 10.83
N LYS A 354 19.08 14.27 9.58
CA LYS A 354 17.70 14.54 9.13
C LYS A 354 16.76 13.36 9.42
N PRO A 355 15.42 13.51 9.28
CA PRO A 355 14.47 12.41 9.45
C PRO A 355 14.78 11.16 8.60
N ALA A 356 15.29 11.37 7.38
CA ALA A 356 15.79 10.32 6.49
C ALA A 356 16.83 9.38 7.13
N TYR A 357 17.73 9.88 7.99
CA TYR A 357 18.71 9.05 8.71
C TYR A 357 18.01 8.01 9.59
N TYR A 358 16.97 8.43 10.32
CA TYR A 358 16.21 7.55 11.21
C TYR A 358 15.37 6.56 10.41
N GLY A 359 14.74 7.00 9.30
CA GLY A 359 14.08 6.09 8.35
C GLY A 359 14.98 4.96 7.85
N MET A 360 16.23 5.26 7.47
CA MET A 360 17.20 4.22 7.11
C MET A 360 17.51 3.26 8.27
N LEU A 361 17.67 3.80 9.49
CA LEU A 361 18.01 3.02 10.67
C LEU A 361 16.88 2.05 11.06
N ASP A 362 15.65 2.56 11.07
CA ASP A 362 14.40 1.86 11.36
C ASP A 362 14.21 0.67 10.39
N GLY A 363 14.40 0.91 9.09
CA GLY A 363 14.35 -0.13 8.05
C GLY A 363 15.41 -1.22 8.23
N PHE A 364 16.66 -0.87 8.57
CA PHE A 364 17.69 -1.88 8.88
C PHE A 364 17.39 -2.65 10.17
N MET A 365 16.73 -2.03 11.14
CA MET A 365 16.23 -2.65 12.37
C MET A 365 14.99 -3.52 12.15
N ARG A 366 14.37 -3.47 10.96
CA ARG A 366 13.11 -4.15 10.60
C ARG A 366 11.92 -3.71 11.47
N LEU A 367 11.85 -2.42 11.74
CA LEU A 367 10.56 -1.82 12.07
C LEU A 367 9.67 -1.84 10.81
N ALA A 368 8.35 -1.82 10.98
CA ALA A 368 7.45 -1.63 9.85
C ALA A 368 7.53 -0.18 9.37
N PRO A 369 7.37 0.09 8.06
CA PRO A 369 7.06 1.46 7.62
C PRO A 369 5.77 1.93 8.29
N ASP A 370 5.59 3.25 8.39
CA ASP A 370 4.31 3.79 8.81
C ASP A 370 3.22 3.39 7.80
N ALA A 371 2.07 2.95 8.30
CA ALA A 371 0.91 2.61 7.49
C ALA A 371 -0.06 3.79 7.33
N SER A 372 0.23 4.92 7.97
CA SER A 372 -0.50 6.17 7.77
C SER A 372 0.15 7.00 6.68
N ASP A 373 -0.66 7.47 5.73
CA ASP A 373 -0.24 8.44 4.70
C ASP A 373 0.10 9.82 5.29
N LEU A 374 -0.36 10.08 6.53
CA LEU A 374 -0.05 11.29 7.30
C LEU A 374 1.32 11.13 7.97
N PRO A 375 2.33 11.97 7.64
CA PRO A 375 3.70 11.75 8.08
C PRO A 375 3.91 12.13 9.55
N ASN A 376 4.60 11.27 10.32
CA ASN A 376 4.99 11.55 11.71
C ASN A 376 6.17 12.54 11.76
N LEU A 377 5.92 13.71 12.35
CA LEU A 377 6.85 14.84 12.45
C LEU A 377 7.99 14.64 13.47
N VAL A 378 7.94 13.57 14.28
CA VAL A 378 8.96 13.22 15.29
C VAL A 378 10.04 12.33 14.69
N ASP A 379 11.19 12.93 14.34
CA ASP A 379 12.26 12.32 13.52
C ASP A 379 12.74 10.96 14.03
N ASN A 380 12.92 10.82 15.35
CA ASN A 380 13.51 9.68 16.05
C ASN A 380 12.49 9.08 17.05
N SER A 381 11.26 8.89 16.59
CA SER A 381 10.07 8.50 17.36
C SER A 381 10.21 7.24 18.22
N ASN A 382 11.04 6.27 17.80
CA ASN A 382 11.23 4.96 18.43
C ASN A 382 12.56 4.82 19.22
N PHE A 383 13.38 5.88 19.24
CA PHE A 383 14.67 5.92 19.95
C PHE A 383 15.74 4.89 19.52
N GLU A 384 15.60 4.21 18.37
CA GLU A 384 16.67 3.34 17.84
C GLU A 384 17.94 4.14 17.53
N GLY A 385 17.79 5.39 17.07
CA GLY A 385 18.88 6.35 16.85
C GLY A 385 19.46 6.98 18.11
N GLY A 386 18.94 6.60 19.29
CA GLY A 386 19.28 7.17 20.59
C GLY A 386 18.25 8.20 21.05
N VAL A 387 18.70 9.26 21.73
CA VAL A 387 17.84 10.32 22.30
C VAL A 387 18.14 11.70 21.70
N ALA A 388 18.62 11.74 20.45
CA ALA A 388 18.78 13.00 19.71
C ALA A 388 17.41 13.66 19.48
N GLY A 389 17.37 14.99 19.51
CA GLY A 389 16.14 15.80 19.49
C GLY A 389 15.39 15.88 20.83
N TRP A 390 15.70 15.01 21.80
CA TRP A 390 14.99 14.95 23.08
C TRP A 390 15.73 15.64 24.23
N SER A 391 14.97 16.17 25.18
CA SER A 391 15.46 16.86 26.38
C SER A 391 14.77 16.38 27.66
N ALA A 392 15.33 16.77 28.81
CA ALA A 392 14.71 16.59 30.13
C ALA A 392 14.46 17.95 30.76
N TRP A 393 13.22 18.25 31.16
CA TRP A 393 12.92 19.48 31.91
C TRP A 393 13.45 19.42 33.35
N ALA A 394 13.47 18.23 33.95
CA ALA A 394 14.17 17.94 35.21
C ALA A 394 14.39 16.43 35.36
N GLY A 395 15.65 15.99 35.38
CA GLY A 395 16.04 14.57 35.43
C GLY A 395 17.17 14.28 34.43
N GLU A 396 17.43 13.00 34.16
CA GLU A 396 18.41 12.54 33.18
C GLU A 396 17.74 11.61 32.16
N ILE A 397 17.82 11.97 30.86
CA ILE A 397 17.45 11.08 29.75
C ILE A 397 18.62 10.17 29.37
N GLN A 398 18.34 8.88 29.19
CA GLN A 398 19.32 7.87 28.79
C GLN A 398 18.76 7.00 27.65
N HIS A 399 19.56 6.78 26.62
CA HIS A 399 19.31 5.73 25.61
C HIS A 399 19.58 4.36 26.27
N VAL A 400 18.53 3.57 26.50
CA VAL A 400 18.63 2.26 27.16
C VAL A 400 17.94 1.15 26.35
N ARG A 401 18.04 -0.08 26.86
CA ARG A 401 17.33 -1.25 26.31
C ARG A 401 16.32 -1.80 27.29
N SER A 402 15.13 -2.03 26.76
CA SER A 402 14.02 -2.66 27.45
C SER A 402 13.44 -3.75 26.55
N PHE A 403 12.35 -4.37 27.00
CA PHE A 403 11.38 -4.93 26.05
C PHE A 403 10.40 -3.81 25.71
N GLY A 404 10.78 -2.95 24.75
CA GLY A 404 9.87 -2.03 24.03
C GLY A 404 8.82 -2.79 23.23
N ARG A 405 7.88 -2.07 22.58
CA ARG A 405 6.77 -2.70 21.82
C ARG A 405 7.32 -3.68 20.77
N HIS A 406 8.45 -3.32 20.14
CA HIS A 406 9.14 -4.10 19.10
C HIS A 406 10.47 -4.74 19.55
N ARG A 407 10.68 -4.93 20.88
CA ARG A 407 11.97 -5.37 21.49
C ARG A 407 13.14 -4.38 21.26
N SER A 408 12.77 -3.11 21.18
CA SER A 408 13.55 -1.94 20.78
C SER A 408 14.51 -1.38 21.85
N ASN A 409 15.39 -0.48 21.39
CA ASN A 409 15.95 0.59 22.20
C ASN A 409 14.83 1.53 22.68
N VAL A 410 15.00 2.22 23.81
CA VAL A 410 13.98 3.15 24.36
C VAL A 410 14.65 4.32 25.09
N LEU A 411 13.93 5.44 25.23
CA LEU A 411 14.32 6.53 26.12
C LEU A 411 13.94 6.17 27.57
N LEU A 412 14.90 6.29 28.49
CA LEU A 412 14.66 6.26 29.94
C LEU A 412 14.76 7.67 30.49
N LEU A 413 13.70 8.16 31.14
CA LEU A 413 13.74 9.36 31.95
C LEU A 413 13.92 8.97 33.43
N SER A 414 15.11 9.28 33.96
CA SER A 414 15.56 8.92 35.31
C SER A 414 15.94 10.16 36.13
N GLU A 415 16.38 9.97 37.37
CA GLU A 415 16.71 11.02 38.37
C GLU A 415 15.63 12.12 38.54
N ARG A 416 14.38 11.81 38.17
CA ARG A 416 13.22 12.72 38.20
C ARG A 416 13.00 13.30 39.60
N SER A 417 13.23 14.60 39.76
CA SER A 417 13.17 15.29 41.05
C SER A 417 11.76 15.63 41.49
N GLU A 418 10.82 15.82 40.56
CA GLU A 418 9.43 16.23 40.80
C GLU A 418 8.46 15.41 39.92
N ASN A 419 7.15 15.66 40.00
CA ASN A 419 6.16 14.99 39.14
C ASN A 419 6.12 15.58 37.70
N TRP A 420 6.33 16.89 37.57
CA TRP A 420 6.47 17.58 36.27
C TRP A 420 7.81 17.30 35.56
N SER A 421 8.72 16.54 36.18
CA SER A 421 9.89 15.98 35.51
C SER A 421 9.47 15.16 34.30
N ALA A 422 9.70 15.68 33.10
CA ALA A 422 9.26 15.12 31.84
C ALA A 422 10.39 14.98 30.81
N ALA A 423 10.18 14.08 29.86
CA ALA A 423 10.96 13.97 28.63
C ALA A 423 10.21 14.75 27.55
N ALA A 424 10.91 15.64 26.86
CA ALA A 424 10.30 16.66 26.02
C ALA A 424 10.98 16.76 24.65
N TYR A 425 10.19 16.95 23.60
CA TYR A 425 10.61 17.11 22.20
C TYR A 425 10.02 18.39 21.62
N ASP A 426 10.88 19.17 20.98
CA ASP A 426 10.53 20.48 20.41
C ASP A 426 9.80 20.30 19.07
N LEU A 427 8.69 21.00 18.92
CA LEU A 427 7.82 20.98 17.74
C LEU A 427 7.67 22.37 17.11
N THR A 428 8.35 23.40 17.63
CA THR A 428 8.10 24.81 17.30
C THR A 428 8.18 25.09 15.80
N ASP A 429 9.25 24.64 15.15
CA ASP A 429 9.46 24.82 13.71
C ASP A 429 8.74 23.76 12.84
N LYS A 430 8.01 22.82 13.48
CA LYS A 430 7.40 21.62 12.87
C LYS A 430 5.87 21.66 12.80
N VAL A 431 5.22 22.63 13.43
CA VAL A 431 3.75 22.76 13.41
C VAL A 431 3.30 24.10 12.87
N ILE A 432 2.14 24.10 12.21
CA ILE A 432 1.56 25.27 11.54
C ILE A 432 0.54 25.93 12.51
N PRO A 433 0.61 27.26 12.71
CA PRO A 433 -0.38 27.99 13.49
C PRO A 433 -1.81 27.79 12.97
N GLY A 434 -2.72 27.35 13.84
CA GLY A 434 -4.13 27.09 13.51
C GLY A 434 -4.45 25.66 13.08
N GLN A 435 -3.46 24.75 12.99
CA GLN A 435 -3.66 23.34 12.62
C GLN A 435 -3.83 22.44 13.87
N THR A 436 -4.51 21.30 13.69
CA THR A 436 -4.69 20.27 14.72
C THR A 436 -3.83 19.04 14.41
N TYR A 437 -3.32 18.39 15.46
CA TYR A 437 -2.43 17.24 15.37
C TYR A 437 -2.85 16.12 16.31
N ASP A 438 -2.85 14.88 15.82
CA ASP A 438 -2.93 13.71 16.67
C ASP A 438 -1.56 13.45 17.30
N VAL A 439 -1.53 13.41 18.62
CA VAL A 439 -0.32 13.16 19.42
C VAL A 439 -0.49 11.85 20.17
N SER A 440 0.47 10.93 20.06
CA SER A 440 0.49 9.73 20.89
C SER A 440 1.88 9.35 21.38
N ALA A 441 1.94 8.53 22.43
CA ALA A 441 3.18 8.03 23.02
C ALA A 441 2.99 6.70 23.77
N SER A 442 3.88 5.73 23.54
CA SER A 442 3.97 4.52 24.37
C SER A 442 4.86 4.77 25.61
N THR A 443 4.30 4.63 26.81
CA THR A 443 5.03 4.84 28.09
C THR A 443 4.93 3.66 29.06
N LYS A 444 5.91 3.53 29.96
CA LYS A 444 5.99 2.41 30.92
C LYS A 444 6.85 2.73 32.14
N LEU A 445 6.54 2.18 33.31
CA LEU A 445 7.36 2.40 34.51
C LEU A 445 8.51 1.39 34.62
N THR A 446 9.60 1.82 35.25
CA THR A 446 10.79 0.97 35.47
C THR A 446 10.58 -0.15 36.51
N TRP A 447 11.41 -1.20 36.44
CA TRP A 447 11.24 -2.42 37.23
C TRP A 447 11.29 -2.20 38.76
N LYS A 448 10.19 -2.59 39.43
CA LYS A 448 9.84 -2.40 40.86
C LYS A 448 9.13 -1.11 41.24
N SER A 449 8.91 -0.17 40.33
CA SER A 449 8.00 0.94 40.59
C SER A 449 6.59 0.39 40.93
N PRO A 450 5.85 1.03 41.85
CA PRO A 450 4.41 0.79 41.95
C PRO A 450 3.73 1.24 40.65
N ALA A 451 2.45 0.88 40.47
CA ALA A 451 1.64 1.57 39.47
C ALA A 451 1.43 3.02 39.91
N ASP A 452 1.60 3.97 38.99
CA ASP A 452 1.58 5.41 39.24
C ASP A 452 1.06 6.16 38.00
N THR A 453 0.61 7.40 38.17
CA THR A 453 0.04 8.20 37.08
C THR A 453 1.10 8.56 36.03
N VAL A 454 0.75 8.46 34.75
CA VAL A 454 1.51 8.98 33.60
C VAL A 454 0.65 9.95 32.81
N GLU A 455 1.27 10.99 32.28
CA GLU A 455 0.58 12.14 31.67
C GLU A 455 1.26 12.50 30.34
N LEU A 456 0.47 12.52 29.25
CA LEU A 456 0.85 13.09 27.97
C LEU A 456 0.37 14.54 27.94
N ASN A 457 1.26 15.46 27.59
CA ASN A 457 0.99 16.89 27.63
C ASN A 457 1.66 17.61 26.46
N THR A 458 1.15 18.80 26.15
CA THR A 458 1.80 19.76 25.27
C THR A 458 1.94 21.12 25.95
N LYS A 459 2.95 21.86 25.55
CA LYS A 459 3.18 23.26 25.92
C LYS A 459 3.16 24.09 24.65
N VAL A 460 2.50 25.25 24.70
CA VAL A 460 2.33 26.15 23.57
C VAL A 460 2.55 27.60 24.04
N VAL A 461 3.34 28.37 23.29
CA VAL A 461 3.69 29.76 23.63
C VAL A 461 3.65 30.64 22.38
N CYS A 462 2.61 31.45 22.25
CA CYS A 462 2.58 32.55 21.26
C CYS A 462 3.61 33.63 21.62
N GLU A 463 4.18 34.33 20.63
CA GLU A 463 5.12 35.44 20.88
C GLU A 463 4.48 36.52 21.79
N GLY A 464 5.17 36.85 22.89
CA GLY A 464 4.68 37.82 23.88
C GLY A 464 3.51 37.33 24.77
N GLY A 465 3.04 36.09 24.59
CA GLY A 465 1.99 35.46 25.39
C GLY A 465 2.49 34.85 26.71
N GLU A 466 1.56 34.29 27.48
CA GLU A 466 1.87 33.37 28.59
C GLU A 466 1.85 31.92 28.08
N ALA A 467 2.69 31.07 28.66
CA ALA A 467 2.79 29.66 28.25
C ALA A 467 1.54 28.87 28.66
N GLN A 468 0.88 28.29 27.66
CA GLN A 468 -0.23 27.36 27.83
C GLN A 468 0.32 25.95 28.03
N TYR A 469 -0.30 25.18 28.92
CA TYR A 469 0.06 23.78 29.21
C TYR A 469 -1.22 22.95 29.13
N ASN A 470 -1.31 22.13 28.08
CA ASN A 470 -2.46 21.32 27.79
C ASN A 470 -2.14 19.88 28.19
N ASN A 471 -2.99 19.29 29.03
CA ASN A 471 -2.90 17.89 29.39
C ASN A 471 -3.81 17.11 28.43
N LEU A 472 -3.22 16.20 27.65
CA LEU A 472 -3.93 15.49 26.58
C LEU A 472 -4.57 14.20 27.09
N GLU A 473 -3.83 13.41 27.87
CA GLU A 473 -4.31 12.16 28.47
C GLU A 473 -3.59 11.83 29.78
N VAL A 474 -4.30 11.17 30.71
CA VAL A 474 -3.85 10.78 32.04
C VAL A 474 -4.22 9.32 32.33
N SER A 475 -3.22 8.44 32.32
CA SER A 475 -3.40 7.02 32.56
C SER A 475 -2.54 6.50 33.72
N VAL A 476 -2.65 5.21 34.05
CA VAL A 476 -1.90 4.57 35.14
C VAL A 476 -1.01 3.46 34.60
N ALA A 477 0.28 3.75 34.49
CA ALA A 477 1.28 2.79 34.02
C ALA A 477 1.84 1.93 35.16
N ASP A 478 2.36 0.74 34.81
CA ASP A 478 3.08 -0.14 35.74
C ASP A 478 4.36 -0.69 35.09
N ALA A 479 5.09 -1.54 35.82
CA ALA A 479 6.34 -2.11 35.34
C ALA A 479 6.18 -3.36 34.44
N ARG A 480 4.96 -3.73 34.05
CA ARG A 480 4.64 -4.98 33.32
C ARG A 480 4.25 -4.70 31.87
N ARG A 481 3.30 -3.79 31.63
CA ARG A 481 2.79 -3.45 30.30
C ARG A 481 3.24 -2.06 29.86
N TRP A 482 3.24 -1.83 28.55
CA TRP A 482 3.22 -0.48 28.00
C TRP A 482 1.79 0.06 28.11
N VAL A 483 1.67 1.37 28.25
CA VAL A 483 0.42 2.13 28.20
C VAL A 483 0.57 3.14 27.08
N GLU A 484 -0.40 3.14 26.18
CA GLU A 484 -0.50 4.11 25.10
C GLU A 484 -1.25 5.33 25.65
N LEU A 485 -0.75 6.53 25.37
CA LEU A 485 -1.40 7.81 25.68
C LEU A 485 -1.64 8.52 24.35
N SER A 486 -2.81 9.13 24.17
CA SER A 486 -3.18 9.80 22.91
C SER A 486 -4.10 11.00 23.16
N GLY A 487 -4.04 12.00 22.30
CA GLY A 487 -4.97 13.12 22.28
C GLY A 487 -4.59 14.20 21.27
N VAL A 488 -5.46 15.20 21.10
CA VAL A 488 -5.32 16.23 20.06
C VAL A 488 -4.56 17.45 20.57
N LEU A 489 -3.52 17.86 19.85
CA LEU A 489 -2.88 19.17 19.98
C LEU A 489 -3.57 20.16 19.03
N GLU A 490 -4.37 21.07 19.58
CA GLU A 490 -4.79 22.29 18.89
C GLU A 490 -3.65 23.32 18.92
N VAL A 491 -3.13 23.72 17.76
CA VAL A 491 -2.14 24.80 17.67
C VAL A 491 -2.86 26.12 17.41
N PRO A 492 -2.74 27.15 18.28
CA PRO A 492 -3.41 28.43 18.09
C PRO A 492 -2.88 29.17 16.86
N ALA A 493 -3.76 29.92 16.20
CA ALA A 493 -3.39 30.80 15.08
C ALA A 493 -2.68 32.07 15.60
N CYS A 494 -1.40 31.95 15.94
CA CYS A 494 -0.52 33.00 16.40
C CYS A 494 0.94 32.76 15.96
N GLU A 495 1.79 33.78 15.99
CA GLU A 495 3.24 33.60 15.88
C GLU A 495 3.73 32.71 17.03
N LEU A 496 4.33 31.56 16.72
CA LEU A 496 4.78 30.58 17.69
C LEU A 496 6.21 30.88 18.15
N SER A 497 6.45 30.75 19.45
CA SER A 497 7.78 30.95 20.07
C SER A 497 8.30 29.72 20.81
N GLU A 498 7.41 28.80 21.19
CA GLU A 498 7.75 27.47 21.70
C GLU A 498 6.51 26.56 21.59
N VAL A 499 6.65 25.41 20.94
CA VAL A 499 5.70 24.28 20.99
C VAL A 499 6.47 23.03 21.40
N THR A 500 5.94 22.25 22.35
CA THR A 500 6.66 21.08 22.89
C THR A 500 5.68 19.99 23.29
N VAL A 501 5.92 18.76 22.84
CA VAL A 501 5.26 17.56 23.40
C VAL A 501 6.11 16.99 24.53
N PHE A 502 5.49 16.60 25.64
CA PHE A 502 6.20 16.05 26.79
C PHE A 502 5.42 14.97 27.56
N VAL A 503 6.15 13.94 28.00
CA VAL A 503 5.60 12.83 28.80
C VAL A 503 6.17 12.87 30.22
N GLY A 504 5.28 12.98 31.20
CA GLY A 504 5.56 13.14 32.63
C GLY A 504 4.57 12.36 33.49
N GLY A 505 4.29 12.86 34.71
CA GLY A 505 3.26 12.33 35.61
C GLY A 505 3.77 11.68 36.91
N PRO A 506 4.59 10.61 36.87
CA PRO A 506 4.87 9.80 38.06
C PRO A 506 5.55 10.58 39.18
N GLN A 507 5.44 10.09 40.41
CA GLN A 507 6.01 10.74 41.59
C GLN A 507 7.54 10.88 41.51
N SER A 508 8.07 11.84 42.26
CA SER A 508 9.51 12.07 42.43
C SER A 508 10.26 10.76 42.71
N GLY A 509 11.33 10.50 41.96
CA GLY A 509 12.13 9.28 42.01
C GLY A 509 11.59 8.08 41.22
N VAL A 510 10.35 8.10 40.72
CA VAL A 510 9.82 7.05 39.83
C VAL A 510 10.30 7.32 38.40
N SER A 511 11.13 6.43 37.85
CA SER A 511 11.65 6.55 36.47
C SER A 511 10.72 5.87 35.45
N LEU A 512 10.52 6.52 34.31
CA LEU A 512 9.67 6.05 33.20
C LEU A 512 10.48 5.77 31.94
N LEU A 513 9.94 4.91 31.08
CA LEU A 513 10.42 4.59 29.74
C LEU A 513 9.45 5.16 28.71
N LEU A 514 9.98 5.62 27.59
CA LEU A 514 9.25 6.17 26.46
C LEU A 514 9.71 5.45 25.18
N ASP A 515 8.74 5.06 24.36
CA ASP A 515 8.86 4.37 23.08
C ASP A 515 7.78 4.97 22.14
N GLU A 516 7.95 4.81 20.82
CA GLU A 516 6.95 5.14 19.80
C GLU A 516 6.13 6.44 20.05
N VAL A 517 6.76 7.60 19.85
CA VAL A 517 6.11 8.92 19.94
C VAL A 517 5.67 9.40 18.56
N VAL A 518 4.41 9.83 18.44
CA VAL A 518 3.78 10.26 17.21
C VAL A 518 3.25 11.69 17.35
N VAL A 519 3.50 12.50 16.32
CA VAL A 519 2.78 13.75 16.06
C VAL A 519 2.47 13.77 14.56
N ARG A 520 1.19 13.63 14.19
CA ARG A 520 0.71 13.70 12.80
C ARG A 520 -0.32 14.83 12.66
N PRO A 521 -0.33 15.59 11.55
CA PRO A 521 -1.42 16.53 11.29
C PRO A 521 -2.73 15.76 11.03
N GLN A 522 -3.85 16.19 11.61
CA GLN A 522 -5.17 15.57 11.37
C GLN A 522 -5.68 15.78 9.94
N VAL A 523 -5.27 16.88 9.32
CA VAL A 523 -5.45 17.16 7.89
C VAL A 523 -4.11 17.64 7.38
N LEU A 524 -3.62 17.05 6.29
CA LEU A 524 -2.48 17.59 5.55
C LEU A 524 -2.86 18.96 4.96
N VAL A 525 -2.50 20.04 5.66
CA VAL A 525 -2.68 21.43 5.19
C VAL A 525 -1.46 21.81 4.34
N PRO A 526 -1.63 22.10 3.05
CA PRO A 526 -0.51 22.41 2.17
C PRO A 526 -0.13 23.89 2.21
N SER A 527 1.17 24.16 2.23
CA SER A 527 1.69 24.96 1.12
C SER A 527 1.57 24.10 -0.14
N SER A 528 0.92 24.63 -1.18
CA SER A 528 0.92 24.17 -2.59
C SER A 528 0.64 22.69 -2.98
N ASP A 529 0.67 21.69 -2.12
CA ASP A 529 0.85 20.26 -2.47
C ASP A 529 -0.43 19.40 -2.35
N GLY A 530 -0.39 18.21 -2.96
CA GLY A 530 -1.38 17.12 -2.95
C GLY A 530 -2.49 17.24 -4.01
N TYR A 531 -2.71 18.44 -4.55
CA TYR A 531 -3.92 18.80 -5.30
C TYR A 531 -3.56 19.63 -6.56
N GLY A 532 -2.40 19.34 -7.18
CA GLY A 532 -1.90 20.01 -8.39
C GLY A 532 -1.39 21.46 -8.20
N ASP A 533 -0.87 22.03 -9.28
CA ASP A 533 -0.40 23.43 -9.34
C ASP A 533 -1.52 24.41 -8.96
N ASN A 534 -1.13 25.52 -8.31
CA ASN A 534 -2.06 26.62 -8.08
C ASN A 534 -2.37 27.34 -9.40
N LEU A 535 -3.61 27.22 -9.87
CA LEU A 535 -4.11 27.84 -11.10
C LEU A 535 -4.27 29.36 -10.97
N VAL A 536 -4.23 29.90 -9.74
CA VAL A 536 -4.25 31.34 -9.49
C VAL A 536 -2.87 31.95 -9.75
N SER A 537 -2.74 32.63 -10.89
CA SER A 537 -1.57 33.48 -11.14
C SER A 537 -1.48 34.64 -10.13
N ASN A 538 -0.26 34.96 -9.69
CA ASN A 538 0.04 35.99 -8.68
C ASN A 538 -0.84 35.88 -7.39
N PRO A 539 -0.74 34.77 -6.65
CA PRO A 539 -1.63 34.46 -5.52
C PRO A 539 -1.32 35.25 -4.23
N TYR A 540 -0.10 35.79 -4.12
CA TYR A 540 0.40 36.58 -2.99
C TYR A 540 0.48 38.08 -3.29
N PHE A 541 0.02 38.55 -4.46
CA PHE A 541 0.03 39.96 -4.87
C PHE A 541 1.39 40.69 -4.91
N GLU A 542 2.51 39.97 -4.75
CA GLU A 542 3.88 40.52 -4.75
C GLU A 542 4.34 41.12 -6.10
N THR A 543 3.63 40.86 -7.21
CA THR A 543 3.83 41.60 -8.48
C THR A 543 2.78 42.68 -8.75
N GLY A 544 1.94 42.99 -7.76
CA GLY A 544 0.83 43.93 -7.86
C GLY A 544 -0.50 43.23 -8.17
N THR A 545 -1.34 43.84 -9.02
CA THR A 545 -2.61 43.24 -9.47
C THR A 545 -2.48 42.52 -10.82
N GLU A 546 -1.30 41.99 -11.14
CA GLU A 546 -1.14 41.19 -12.37
C GLU A 546 -1.98 39.91 -12.26
N GLY A 547 -2.66 39.50 -13.34
CA GLY A 547 -3.68 38.44 -13.33
C GLY A 547 -5.07 38.87 -12.84
N TRP A 548 -5.15 39.82 -11.90
CA TRP A 548 -6.36 40.14 -11.15
C TRP A 548 -7.16 41.34 -11.69
N PHE A 549 -8.49 41.24 -11.62
CA PHE A 549 -9.44 42.27 -12.04
C PHE A 549 -10.65 42.38 -11.11
N GLY A 550 -11.46 43.43 -11.29
CA GLY A 550 -12.70 43.61 -10.53
C GLY A 550 -13.90 42.97 -11.23
N PHE A 551 -14.62 42.10 -10.52
CA PHE A 551 -15.91 41.59 -10.98
C PHE A 551 -17.00 42.66 -10.80
N GLY A 552 -17.77 42.94 -11.85
CA GLY A 552 -18.77 44.01 -11.85
C GLY A 552 -18.15 45.41 -11.80
N ALA A 553 -18.41 46.16 -10.72
CA ALA A 553 -17.88 47.52 -10.51
C ALA A 553 -16.79 47.60 -9.41
N ALA A 554 -16.33 46.44 -8.92
CA ALA A 554 -15.20 46.38 -7.99
C ALA A 554 -13.91 46.95 -8.60
N VAL A 555 -13.04 47.48 -7.74
CA VAL A 555 -11.71 47.99 -8.09
C VAL A 555 -10.70 47.30 -7.19
N VAL A 556 -9.87 46.43 -7.77
CA VAL A 556 -8.72 45.80 -7.11
C VAL A 556 -7.53 46.75 -7.19
N GLY A 557 -6.87 46.97 -6.06
CA GLY A 557 -5.59 47.65 -5.91
C GLY A 557 -4.74 46.92 -4.88
N ILE A 558 -3.72 47.57 -4.33
CA ILE A 558 -2.79 46.97 -3.37
C ILE A 558 -2.84 47.68 -2.02
N SER A 559 -2.71 46.91 -0.94
CA SER A 559 -2.35 47.41 0.39
C SER A 559 -0.93 46.99 0.75
N ASN A 560 -0.17 47.91 1.34
CA ASN A 560 1.10 47.65 2.02
C ASN A 560 1.00 47.93 3.53
N ASP A 561 -0.16 48.43 4.00
CA ASP A 561 -0.42 48.81 5.41
C ASP A 561 -1.19 47.71 6.16
N THR A 562 -1.77 46.75 5.44
CA THR A 562 -2.47 45.57 5.98
C THR A 562 -2.26 44.42 5.00
N VAL A 563 -1.60 43.38 5.47
CA VAL A 563 -1.05 42.26 4.68
C VAL A 563 -1.19 40.99 5.53
N LYS A 564 -1.28 39.80 4.91
CA LYS A 564 -1.26 38.50 5.60
C LYS A 564 0.05 37.75 5.35
N SER A 565 0.66 37.87 4.16
CA SER A 565 2.02 37.38 3.87
C SER A 565 2.82 38.31 2.96
N GLY A 566 4.15 38.19 2.94
CA GLY A 566 4.99 38.98 2.04
C GLY A 566 5.03 40.47 2.39
N ALA A 567 4.92 41.32 1.36
CA ALA A 567 4.98 42.77 1.44
C ALA A 567 3.69 43.47 0.96
N GLN A 568 2.80 42.76 0.26
CA GLN A 568 1.63 43.30 -0.43
C GLN A 568 0.40 42.40 -0.25
N SER A 569 -0.81 42.97 -0.22
CA SER A 569 -2.07 42.22 -0.35
C SER A 569 -3.03 42.93 -1.30
N ALA A 570 -4.01 42.22 -1.87
CA ALA A 570 -5.07 42.88 -2.63
C ALA A 570 -5.98 43.69 -1.71
N TYR A 571 -6.28 44.92 -2.13
CA TYR A 571 -7.26 45.81 -1.51
C TYR A 571 -8.38 46.11 -2.50
N VAL A 572 -9.61 45.75 -2.15
CA VAL A 572 -10.77 45.79 -3.04
C VAL A 572 -11.80 46.81 -2.54
N SER A 573 -12.14 47.75 -3.43
CA SER A 573 -13.04 48.87 -3.13
C SER A 573 -13.97 49.16 -4.32
N GLY A 574 -14.76 50.23 -4.27
CA GLY A 574 -15.66 50.66 -5.36
C GLY A 574 -16.95 49.84 -5.55
N ARG A 575 -17.05 48.70 -4.85
CA ARG A 575 -18.17 47.73 -4.88
C ARG A 575 -19.53 48.38 -4.59
N SER A 576 -20.47 48.29 -5.53
CA SER A 576 -21.84 48.83 -5.40
C SER A 576 -22.89 47.82 -4.93
N ASP A 577 -22.59 46.53 -5.04
CA ASP A 577 -23.49 45.40 -4.77
C ASP A 577 -22.68 44.22 -4.21
N THR A 578 -23.34 43.26 -3.55
CA THR A 578 -22.66 42.15 -2.85
C THR A 578 -21.92 41.19 -3.79
N TRP A 579 -22.48 40.86 -4.95
CA TRP A 579 -21.91 39.96 -5.98
C TRP A 579 -20.62 40.47 -6.65
N GLN A 580 -20.13 41.66 -6.26
CA GLN A 580 -18.93 42.27 -6.82
C GLN A 580 -17.73 42.06 -5.90
N GLY A 581 -16.55 41.86 -6.46
CA GLY A 581 -15.30 41.71 -5.70
C GLY A 581 -14.08 41.45 -6.60
N PRO A 582 -12.97 40.92 -6.05
CA PRO A 582 -11.80 40.55 -6.85
C PRO A 582 -12.06 39.26 -7.63
N ALA A 583 -11.52 39.19 -8.84
CA ALA A 583 -11.63 38.04 -9.74
C ALA A 583 -10.32 37.77 -10.48
N THR A 584 -10.12 36.51 -10.85
CA THR A 584 -9.01 36.02 -11.67
C THR A 584 -9.50 34.93 -12.63
N SER A 585 -8.83 34.77 -13.77
CA SER A 585 -9.16 33.70 -14.71
C SER A 585 -8.46 32.40 -14.28
N VAL A 586 -9.21 31.31 -14.28
CA VAL A 586 -8.66 29.94 -14.09
C VAL A 586 -8.87 29.07 -15.34
N ALA A 587 -9.47 29.64 -16.40
CA ALA A 587 -9.93 28.95 -17.60
C ALA A 587 -8.87 28.13 -18.38
N GLU A 588 -7.59 28.46 -18.27
CA GLU A 588 -6.51 27.71 -18.95
C GLU A 588 -6.01 26.48 -18.17
N GLY A 589 -6.39 26.34 -16.89
CA GLY A 589 -5.96 25.26 -16.00
C GLY A 589 -7.06 24.33 -15.49
N VAL A 590 -8.34 24.64 -15.79
CA VAL A 590 -9.48 23.82 -15.36
C VAL A 590 -9.97 22.86 -16.44
N ILE A 591 -10.57 21.76 -15.99
CA ILE A 591 -11.13 20.67 -16.78
C ILE A 591 -12.61 20.51 -16.37
N ALA A 592 -13.47 20.09 -17.29
CA ALA A 592 -14.88 19.87 -17.03
C ALA A 592 -15.12 18.55 -16.28
N GLY A 593 -16.09 18.51 -15.37
CA GLY A 593 -16.41 17.35 -14.52
C GLY A 593 -15.56 17.20 -13.25
N ASP A 594 -14.34 17.74 -13.25
CA ASP A 594 -13.38 17.61 -12.14
C ASP A 594 -13.71 18.44 -10.89
N ILE A 595 -13.19 18.01 -9.73
CA ILE A 595 -13.27 18.72 -8.45
C ILE A 595 -12.06 19.62 -8.25
N TYR A 596 -12.29 20.82 -7.71
CA TYR A 596 -11.27 21.82 -7.40
C TYR A 596 -11.40 22.35 -5.98
N ASP A 597 -10.28 22.43 -5.27
CA ASP A 597 -10.20 23.07 -3.96
C ASP A 597 -9.77 24.52 -4.05
N MET A 598 -10.37 25.32 -3.17
CA MET A 598 -10.11 26.74 -3.02
C MET A 598 -9.78 27.08 -1.56
N PHE A 599 -8.75 27.90 -1.38
CA PHE A 599 -8.41 28.49 -0.09
C PHE A 599 -7.87 29.89 -0.27
N ALA A 600 -8.26 30.79 0.64
CA ALA A 600 -7.84 32.19 0.60
C ALA A 600 -7.98 32.85 1.97
N TRP A 601 -7.04 33.73 2.31
CA TRP A 601 -7.20 34.61 3.46
C TRP A 601 -7.94 35.89 3.06
N VAL A 602 -9.02 36.19 3.79
CA VAL A 602 -9.91 37.34 3.56
C VAL A 602 -10.07 38.19 4.82
N ARG A 603 -10.25 39.50 4.64
CA ARG A 603 -10.44 40.46 5.74
C ARG A 603 -11.38 41.59 5.32
N VAL A 604 -12.37 41.93 6.13
CA VAL A 604 -13.33 43.01 5.85
C VAL A 604 -13.10 44.20 6.77
N GLU A 605 -13.11 45.42 6.22
CA GLU A 605 -12.75 46.62 7.01
C GLU A 605 -13.96 47.23 7.74
N GLY A 606 -13.81 47.48 9.04
CA GLY A 606 -14.71 48.32 9.85
C GLY A 606 -16.13 47.80 10.11
N ALA A 607 -16.60 46.79 9.37
CA ALA A 607 -17.90 46.14 9.57
C ALA A 607 -17.82 44.64 9.29
N ALA A 608 -18.31 43.83 10.23
CA ALA A 608 -18.48 42.40 10.06
C ALA A 608 -19.56 42.14 9.00
N SER A 609 -19.32 41.21 8.08
CA SER A 609 -20.19 40.98 6.92
C SER A 609 -19.95 39.60 6.30
N TRP A 610 -20.91 39.09 5.55
CA TRP A 610 -20.77 37.82 4.84
C TRP A 610 -19.88 37.96 3.61
N VAL A 611 -18.94 37.03 3.43
CA VAL A 611 -18.05 36.91 2.26
C VAL A 611 -18.00 35.44 1.83
N GLY A 612 -18.04 35.19 0.53
CA GLY A 612 -17.93 33.85 -0.05
C GLY A 612 -17.06 33.83 -1.30
N ALA A 613 -16.69 32.62 -1.74
CA ALA A 613 -15.96 32.38 -2.98
C ALA A 613 -16.84 31.59 -3.95
N THR A 614 -16.80 31.97 -5.22
CA THR A 614 -17.68 31.43 -6.28
C THR A 614 -16.90 31.31 -7.59
N VAL A 615 -17.10 30.22 -8.33
CA VAL A 615 -16.60 30.07 -9.71
C VAL A 615 -17.73 30.39 -10.69
N LYS A 616 -17.50 31.34 -11.58
CA LYS A 616 -18.36 31.58 -12.75
C LYS A 616 -17.82 30.75 -13.90
N VAL A 617 -18.59 29.75 -14.36
CA VAL A 617 -18.26 28.92 -15.53
C VAL A 617 -19.20 29.22 -16.70
N SER A 618 -18.77 28.89 -17.92
CA SER A 618 -19.47 29.29 -19.15
C SER A 618 -19.57 28.11 -20.11
N CYS A 619 -20.69 27.39 -20.04
CA CYS A 619 -21.00 26.27 -20.91
C CYS A 619 -21.75 26.74 -22.18
N ALA A 620 -21.90 25.86 -23.17
CA ALA A 620 -22.66 26.13 -24.39
C ALA A 620 -24.11 26.61 -24.16
N ASP A 621 -24.78 26.13 -23.09
CA ASP A 621 -26.14 26.53 -22.71
C ASP A 621 -26.22 27.80 -21.84
N GLY A 622 -25.08 28.33 -21.35
CA GLY A 622 -25.00 29.61 -20.63
C GLY A 622 -24.00 29.64 -19.47
N ASP A 623 -23.95 30.81 -18.82
CA ASP A 623 -23.17 31.06 -17.60
C ASP A 623 -23.80 30.37 -16.39
N GLN A 624 -23.00 29.67 -15.59
CA GLN A 624 -23.37 29.14 -14.28
C GLN A 624 -22.47 29.73 -13.18
N PHE A 625 -22.99 29.79 -11.96
CA PHE A 625 -22.31 30.36 -10.80
C PHE A 625 -22.31 29.33 -9.67
N LEU A 626 -21.12 28.80 -9.36
CA LEU A 626 -20.91 27.67 -8.46
C LEU A 626 -20.30 28.20 -7.16
N GLY A 627 -21.12 28.29 -6.11
CA GLY A 627 -20.65 28.73 -4.80
C GLY A 627 -19.78 27.65 -4.15
N ILE A 628 -18.56 28.00 -3.76
CA ILE A 628 -17.59 27.10 -3.14
C ILE A 628 -17.76 27.10 -1.61
N THR A 629 -17.79 28.30 -1.02
CA THR A 629 -17.77 28.49 0.44
C THR A 629 -18.19 29.91 0.80
N GLY A 630 -18.55 30.16 2.06
CA GLY A 630 -18.75 31.52 2.55
C GLY A 630 -19.12 31.63 4.02
N ALA A 631 -18.59 32.66 4.68
CA ALA A 631 -18.66 32.86 6.13
C ALA A 631 -19.04 34.30 6.49
N ASN A 632 -19.62 34.49 7.68
CA ASN A 632 -19.76 35.83 8.27
C ASN A 632 -18.44 36.21 8.93
N LEU A 633 -17.67 37.09 8.29
CA LEU A 633 -16.36 37.52 8.77
C LEU A 633 -16.51 38.59 9.87
N GLU A 634 -15.68 38.51 10.90
CA GLU A 634 -15.55 39.60 11.86
C GLU A 634 -14.82 40.81 11.23
N ALA A 635 -15.15 42.01 11.72
CA ALA A 635 -14.49 43.23 11.26
C ALA A 635 -12.99 43.20 11.59
N ASP A 636 -12.17 43.63 10.63
CA ASP A 636 -10.75 43.92 10.77
C ASP A 636 -9.83 42.72 11.10
N THR A 637 -10.35 41.49 11.04
CA THR A 637 -9.64 40.21 11.28
C THR A 637 -9.41 39.44 9.96
N TRP A 638 -8.24 38.83 9.79
CA TRP A 638 -7.98 37.87 8.71
C TRP A 638 -8.62 36.52 9.03
N THR A 639 -9.35 35.94 8.09
CA THR A 639 -10.03 34.63 8.21
C THR A 639 -9.73 33.79 6.97
N LEU A 640 -9.50 32.50 7.15
CA LEU A 640 -9.37 31.55 6.04
C LEU A 640 -10.76 31.16 5.53
N LEU A 641 -11.04 31.41 4.25
CA LEU A 641 -12.08 30.68 3.52
C LEU A 641 -11.46 29.42 2.92
N ARG A 642 -12.17 28.31 3.01
CA ARG A 642 -11.84 27.04 2.33
C ARG A 642 -13.11 26.35 1.83
N GLY A 643 -12.99 25.58 0.76
CA GLY A 643 -14.04 24.69 0.26
C GLY A 643 -13.71 24.17 -1.13
N SER A 644 -14.49 23.18 -1.57
CA SER A 644 -14.30 22.46 -2.82
C SER A 644 -15.46 22.75 -3.79
N VAL A 645 -15.24 22.56 -5.09
CA VAL A 645 -16.27 22.75 -6.13
C VAL A 645 -16.05 21.81 -7.29
N GLN A 646 -17.06 21.03 -7.65
CA GLN A 646 -17.08 20.29 -8.91
C GLN A 646 -17.48 21.23 -10.05
N LEU A 647 -16.73 21.23 -11.15
CA LEU A 647 -17.11 21.94 -12.36
C LEU A 647 -18.05 21.07 -13.21
N PRO A 648 -19.08 21.63 -13.87
CA PRO A 648 -19.99 20.84 -14.68
C PRO A 648 -19.25 20.18 -15.85
N ASP A 649 -19.58 18.92 -16.12
CA ASP A 649 -19.22 18.25 -17.37
C ASP A 649 -19.97 18.94 -18.54
N CYS A 650 -19.24 19.78 -19.29
CA CYS A 650 -19.76 20.55 -20.42
C CYS A 650 -18.62 21.02 -21.33
N ASP A 651 -18.96 21.45 -22.56
CA ASP A 651 -18.08 22.26 -23.42
C ASP A 651 -17.81 23.63 -22.73
N LEU A 652 -16.79 23.66 -21.88
CA LEU A 652 -16.41 24.77 -21.02
C LEU A 652 -15.58 25.81 -21.82
N SER A 653 -16.03 27.07 -21.81
CA SER A 653 -15.47 28.14 -22.67
C SER A 653 -14.85 29.34 -21.95
N ASP A 654 -15.13 29.50 -20.66
CA ASP A 654 -14.58 30.54 -19.77
C ASP A 654 -14.87 30.14 -18.31
N ALA A 655 -13.89 30.31 -17.42
CA ALA A 655 -13.99 30.01 -15.99
C ALA A 655 -13.23 31.05 -15.16
N VAL A 656 -13.95 31.71 -14.26
CA VAL A 656 -13.48 32.85 -13.45
C VAL A 656 -13.75 32.57 -11.98
N LEU A 657 -12.69 32.47 -11.18
CA LEU A 657 -12.81 32.49 -9.72
C LEU A 657 -13.00 33.94 -9.26
N TYR A 658 -13.99 34.19 -8.40
CA TYR A 658 -14.16 35.48 -7.75
C TYR A 658 -14.60 35.34 -6.29
N VAL A 659 -14.28 36.35 -5.49
CA VAL A 659 -14.75 36.47 -4.11
C VAL A 659 -15.87 37.51 -4.08
N GLU A 660 -16.99 37.19 -3.42
CA GLU A 660 -18.16 38.04 -3.28
C GLU A 660 -18.57 38.24 -1.82
N GLY A 661 -19.47 39.19 -1.59
CA GLY A 661 -19.45 39.96 -0.35
C GLY A 661 -18.21 40.87 -0.28
N PRO A 662 -18.03 41.66 0.79
CA PRO A 662 -18.98 41.97 1.86
C PRO A 662 -20.17 42.84 1.39
N ASP A 663 -20.93 43.43 2.32
CA ASP A 663 -21.95 44.44 2.01
C ASP A 663 -21.44 45.56 1.08
N ALA A 664 -22.36 46.19 0.35
CA ALA A 664 -22.04 47.26 -0.60
C ALA A 664 -21.37 48.46 0.09
N GLY A 665 -20.19 48.86 -0.42
CA GLY A 665 -19.37 49.92 0.16
C GLY A 665 -18.48 49.50 1.35
N VAL A 666 -18.49 48.24 1.76
CA VAL A 666 -17.46 47.67 2.66
C VAL A 666 -16.27 47.19 1.81
N ASN A 667 -15.06 47.51 2.25
CA ASN A 667 -13.82 47.08 1.61
C ASN A 667 -13.47 45.64 2.01
N LEU A 668 -12.79 44.93 1.11
CA LEU A 668 -12.27 43.58 1.30
C LEU A 668 -10.77 43.59 1.02
N LEU A 669 -9.99 42.88 1.84
CA LEU A 669 -8.63 42.47 1.49
C LEU A 669 -8.57 40.97 1.25
N LEU A 670 -7.64 40.56 0.38
CA LEU A 670 -7.46 39.20 -0.10
C LEU A 670 -5.95 38.93 -0.25
N ASP A 671 -5.49 37.75 0.18
CA ASP A 671 -4.08 37.34 0.22
C ASP A 671 -4.01 35.80 0.20
N GLU A 672 -2.84 35.23 -0.11
CA GLU A 672 -2.58 33.76 -0.15
C GLU A 672 -3.71 32.96 -0.85
N VAL A 673 -4.02 33.29 -2.12
CA VAL A 673 -5.16 32.67 -2.83
C VAL A 673 -4.75 31.45 -3.64
N TYR A 674 -5.45 30.34 -3.46
CA TYR A 674 -5.21 29.12 -4.21
C TYR A 674 -6.50 28.56 -4.81
N PHE A 675 -6.38 28.00 -6.02
CA PHE A 675 -7.42 27.24 -6.71
C PHE A 675 -6.75 26.15 -7.55
N ARG A 676 -7.11 24.88 -7.35
CA ARG A 676 -6.31 23.74 -7.81
C ARG A 676 -7.13 22.44 -7.84
N ARG A 677 -6.74 21.45 -8.64
CA ARG A 677 -7.53 20.23 -8.88
C ARG A 677 -7.41 19.25 -7.72
N ASP A 678 -8.51 18.91 -7.09
CA ASP A 678 -8.52 17.78 -6.14
C ASP A 678 -8.45 16.47 -6.93
N ASN A 679 -7.23 16.00 -7.15
CA ASN A 679 -7.00 14.70 -7.77
C ASN A 679 -7.53 13.57 -6.90
N ALA A 680 -7.49 13.68 -5.57
CA ALA A 680 -7.93 12.59 -4.70
C ALA A 680 -9.46 12.40 -4.77
N ALA A 681 -10.26 13.47 -4.74
CA ALA A 681 -11.71 13.36 -4.94
C ALA A 681 -12.11 13.09 -6.39
N SER A 682 -11.34 13.58 -7.38
CA SER A 682 -11.58 13.26 -8.80
C SER A 682 -11.30 11.78 -9.09
N ASP A 683 -10.19 11.24 -8.57
CA ASP A 683 -9.83 9.82 -8.69
C ASP A 683 -10.73 8.93 -7.81
N ALA A 684 -11.21 9.41 -6.66
CA ALA A 684 -12.18 8.68 -5.83
C ALA A 684 -13.56 8.55 -6.50
N LEU A 685 -14.00 9.55 -7.27
CA LEU A 685 -15.19 9.42 -8.12
C LEU A 685 -14.99 8.39 -9.26
N ASP A 686 -13.75 8.11 -9.65
CA ASP A 686 -13.34 7.08 -10.61
C ASP A 686 -13.06 5.71 -9.94
N GLN A 687 -13.13 5.61 -8.59
CA GLN A 687 -12.73 4.40 -7.82
C GLN A 687 -13.79 3.84 -6.85
N VAL A 688 -15.04 4.33 -6.84
CA VAL A 688 -16.15 3.62 -6.16
C VAL A 688 -16.64 2.44 -7.03
N ASP A 689 -15.82 1.41 -7.14
CA ASP A 689 -16.17 0.10 -7.75
C ASP A 689 -15.88 -1.07 -6.79
N ASP A 690 -16.26 -0.88 -5.52
CA ASP A 690 -16.42 -1.95 -4.52
C ASP A 690 -17.83 -2.57 -4.54
N GLY A 691 -18.69 -2.10 -5.45
CA GLY A 691 -20.12 -2.45 -5.53
C GLY A 691 -21.03 -1.73 -4.53
N ASN A 692 -20.51 -0.81 -3.70
CA ASN A 692 -21.31 -0.01 -2.78
C ASN A 692 -22.01 1.13 -3.52
N LEU A 693 -23.34 1.08 -3.59
CA LEU A 693 -24.14 2.13 -4.25
C LEU A 693 -24.14 3.47 -3.49
N HIS A 694 -23.49 3.58 -2.32
CA HIS A 694 -23.41 4.83 -1.55
C HIS A 694 -21.97 5.43 -1.53
N PRO A 695 -21.68 6.45 -2.36
CA PRO A 695 -20.34 7.05 -2.48
C PRO A 695 -19.90 7.93 -1.29
N ASN A 696 -20.59 7.88 -0.15
CA ASN A 696 -20.16 8.50 1.11
C ASN A 696 -20.69 7.69 2.31
N GLY A 697 -20.58 6.36 2.22
CA GLY A 697 -21.05 5.45 3.27
C GLY A 697 -20.29 5.57 4.60
N GLY A 698 -18.99 5.89 4.54
CA GLY A 698 -18.11 6.11 5.70
C GLY A 698 -18.04 7.55 6.20
N PHE A 699 -18.79 8.50 5.64
CA PHE A 699 -18.75 9.92 6.01
C PHE A 699 -17.38 10.63 5.83
N GLU A 700 -16.45 10.04 5.08
CA GLU A 700 -15.15 10.62 4.71
C GLU A 700 -15.31 11.98 3.98
N LEU A 701 -16.37 12.12 3.16
CA LEU A 701 -16.76 13.38 2.51
C LEU A 701 -17.64 14.24 3.42
N GLY A 702 -17.42 14.15 4.74
CA GLY A 702 -18.26 14.79 5.75
C GLY A 702 -19.71 14.28 5.71
N THR A 703 -20.66 15.18 6.01
CA THR A 703 -22.09 14.86 5.98
C THR A 703 -22.73 15.03 4.59
N GLU A 704 -21.95 15.03 3.50
CA GLU A 704 -22.51 15.18 2.15
C GLU A 704 -23.28 13.94 1.71
N SER A 705 -24.29 14.14 0.85
CA SER A 705 -25.39 13.18 0.57
C SER A 705 -26.26 12.76 1.76
N TRP A 706 -25.90 13.11 3.00
CA TRP A 706 -26.66 12.79 4.21
C TRP A 706 -27.57 13.93 4.68
N SER A 707 -28.60 13.57 5.44
CA SER A 707 -29.53 14.49 6.09
C SER A 707 -29.98 13.94 7.45
N SER A 708 -30.87 14.64 8.18
CA SER A 708 -31.39 14.14 9.45
C SER A 708 -32.86 14.53 9.68
N TRP A 709 -33.61 13.63 10.32
CA TRP A 709 -34.95 13.92 10.84
C TRP A 709 -34.86 14.43 12.27
N GLY A 710 -34.25 15.61 12.45
CA GLY A 710 -34.01 16.23 13.76
C GLY A 710 -32.73 15.71 14.45
N GLY A 711 -32.34 16.38 15.54
CA GLY A 711 -30.99 16.29 16.09
C GLY A 711 -30.03 17.29 15.43
N THR A 712 -28.73 17.04 15.52
CA THR A 712 -27.66 17.78 14.82
C THR A 712 -26.73 16.75 14.20
N LEU A 713 -26.66 16.72 12.86
CA LEU A 713 -25.76 15.83 12.14
C LEU A 713 -24.38 16.49 12.00
N GLY A 714 -23.34 15.69 12.13
CA GLY A 714 -21.94 16.05 11.92
C GLY A 714 -21.10 14.79 11.69
N THR A 715 -19.79 14.91 11.77
CA THR A 715 -18.86 13.76 11.78
C THR A 715 -18.02 13.74 13.07
N SER A 716 -17.38 12.62 13.34
CA SER A 716 -16.47 12.43 14.48
C SER A 716 -15.27 11.60 14.08
N SER A 717 -14.08 12.01 14.51
CA SER A 717 -12.82 11.27 14.40
C SER A 717 -12.45 10.51 15.69
N ASP A 718 -13.20 10.69 16.78
CA ASP A 718 -12.92 10.06 18.08
C ASP A 718 -13.45 8.62 18.16
N LEU A 719 -14.51 8.34 17.40
CA LEU A 719 -15.16 7.04 17.28
C LEU A 719 -15.32 6.75 15.79
N ILE A 720 -14.41 5.93 15.25
CA ILE A 720 -14.36 5.48 13.85
C ILE A 720 -14.37 3.95 13.85
N HIS A 721 -14.98 3.33 12.83
CA HIS A 721 -14.90 1.90 12.53
C HIS A 721 -13.89 1.63 11.41
N SER A 722 -13.96 2.37 10.30
CA SER A 722 -12.97 2.38 9.21
C SER A 722 -12.84 3.80 8.61
N GLY A 723 -11.79 4.06 7.82
CA GLY A 723 -11.52 5.42 7.31
C GLY A 723 -10.96 6.38 8.37
N ALA A 724 -11.26 7.67 8.22
CA ALA A 724 -10.81 8.77 9.06
C ALA A 724 -11.98 9.53 9.75
N ALA A 725 -13.24 9.22 9.44
CA ALA A 725 -14.42 9.81 10.06
C ALA A 725 -15.53 8.77 10.29
N SER A 726 -16.49 9.10 11.15
CA SER A 726 -17.82 8.48 11.15
C SER A 726 -18.92 9.54 11.25
N GLY A 727 -20.14 9.20 10.87
CA GLY A 727 -21.29 10.09 10.95
C GLY A 727 -21.92 10.08 12.34
N VAL A 728 -22.08 11.25 12.97
CA VAL A 728 -22.71 11.39 14.29
C VAL A 728 -23.98 12.24 14.25
N LEU A 729 -25.06 11.75 14.86
CA LEU A 729 -26.25 12.54 15.18
C LEU A 729 -26.37 12.80 16.68
N ALA A 730 -26.04 14.03 17.04
CA ALA A 730 -26.11 14.54 18.41
C ALA A 730 -27.42 15.30 18.71
N ASN A 731 -27.59 15.77 19.95
CA ASN A 731 -28.69 16.65 20.40
C ASN A 731 -30.10 16.05 20.18
N ARG A 732 -30.23 14.73 20.17
CA ARG A 732 -31.49 14.03 19.86
C ARG A 732 -32.53 14.27 20.97
N THR A 733 -33.70 14.80 20.60
CA THR A 733 -34.79 15.19 21.52
C THR A 733 -35.97 14.21 21.54
N ALA A 734 -35.98 13.22 20.65
CA ALA A 734 -36.94 12.12 20.62
C ALA A 734 -36.33 10.91 19.91
N ASN A 735 -36.81 9.71 20.25
CA ASN A 735 -36.21 8.45 19.80
C ASN A 735 -36.37 8.13 18.30
N TRP A 736 -37.32 8.79 17.61
CA TRP A 736 -37.50 8.71 16.17
C TRP A 736 -36.50 9.55 15.36
N GLN A 737 -35.67 10.38 16.01
CA GLN A 737 -34.70 11.24 15.33
C GLN A 737 -33.46 10.44 14.94
N GLY A 738 -32.97 10.66 13.71
CA GLY A 738 -31.99 9.79 13.06
C GLY A 738 -31.32 10.42 11.83
N PRO A 739 -30.10 9.97 11.47
CA PRO A 739 -29.53 10.17 10.13
C PRO A 739 -30.47 9.59 9.06
N VAL A 740 -30.49 10.24 7.90
CA VAL A 740 -31.36 9.89 6.77
C VAL A 740 -30.61 10.07 5.45
N PHE A 741 -30.57 9.00 4.66
CA PHE A 741 -30.04 8.99 3.30
C PHE A 741 -31.19 8.85 2.28
N ASN A 742 -31.10 9.57 1.15
CA ASN A 742 -32.11 9.54 0.09
C ASN A 742 -31.90 8.31 -0.82
N LEU A 743 -32.54 7.19 -0.47
CA LEU A 743 -32.33 5.94 -1.19
C LEU A 743 -32.69 6.03 -2.69
N LEU A 744 -33.60 6.94 -3.10
CA LEU A 744 -33.93 7.16 -4.53
C LEU A 744 -32.82 7.82 -5.37
N SER A 745 -31.71 8.32 -4.81
CA SER A 745 -30.59 8.76 -5.65
C SER A 745 -29.72 7.61 -6.15
N VAL A 746 -29.88 6.39 -5.61
CA VAL A 746 -29.01 5.23 -5.91
C VAL A 746 -29.78 3.91 -6.11
N ALA A 747 -31.07 3.86 -5.76
CA ALA A 747 -31.91 2.67 -5.83
C ALA A 747 -33.19 2.89 -6.65
N VAL A 748 -33.70 1.83 -7.27
CA VAL A 748 -34.82 1.87 -8.23
C VAL A 748 -36.04 1.05 -7.77
N PRO A 749 -37.28 1.41 -8.20
CA PRO A 749 -38.47 0.65 -7.85
C PRO A 749 -38.40 -0.80 -8.32
N GLY A 750 -38.60 -1.76 -7.41
CA GLY A 750 -38.54 -3.20 -7.72
C GLY A 750 -37.18 -3.86 -7.55
N GLY A 751 -36.10 -3.11 -7.31
CA GLY A 751 -34.78 -3.69 -7.00
C GLY A 751 -34.69 -4.28 -5.59
N GLU A 752 -33.75 -5.20 -5.39
CA GLU A 752 -33.43 -5.79 -4.08
C GLU A 752 -32.07 -5.28 -3.56
N TYR A 753 -32.03 -4.95 -2.28
CA TYR A 753 -30.91 -4.24 -1.65
C TYR A 753 -30.58 -4.86 -0.30
N GLU A 754 -29.34 -5.31 -0.12
CA GLU A 754 -28.74 -5.60 1.17
C GLU A 754 -28.15 -4.32 1.74
N ILE A 755 -28.63 -3.89 2.91
CA ILE A 755 -28.17 -2.66 3.55
C ILE A 755 -27.53 -3.02 4.88
N SER A 756 -26.33 -2.50 5.12
CA SER A 756 -25.65 -2.62 6.41
C SER A 756 -24.98 -1.32 6.83
N ALA A 757 -24.81 -1.16 8.13
CA ALA A 757 -23.98 -0.11 8.72
C ALA A 757 -23.33 -0.66 9.98
N TRP A 758 -22.12 -0.20 10.28
CA TRP A 758 -21.61 -0.28 11.64
C TRP A 758 -22.20 0.88 12.45
N SER A 759 -22.51 0.63 13.72
CA SER A 759 -23.10 1.64 14.59
C SER A 759 -22.61 1.58 16.04
N MET A 760 -22.57 2.73 16.70
CA MET A 760 -22.30 2.89 18.13
C MET A 760 -23.28 3.92 18.73
N VAL A 761 -23.46 3.91 20.05
CA VAL A 761 -24.26 4.93 20.77
C VAL A 761 -23.45 5.59 21.89
N GLN A 762 -23.72 6.87 22.18
CA GLN A 762 -23.13 7.57 23.33
C GLN A 762 -24.19 8.24 24.20
N GLY A 763 -23.90 8.40 25.49
CA GLY A 763 -24.87 8.91 26.50
C GLY A 763 -25.69 7.82 27.22
N ALA A 764 -25.74 6.60 26.66
CA ALA A 764 -26.20 5.38 27.33
C ALA A 764 -25.15 4.27 27.13
N SER A 765 -25.06 3.29 28.05
CA SER A 765 -24.08 2.20 27.92
C SER A 765 -24.41 1.20 26.81
N GLN A 766 -25.72 1.00 26.57
CA GLN A 766 -26.29 0.23 25.48
C GLN A 766 -27.69 0.79 25.20
N ASP A 767 -28.10 0.89 23.93
CA ASP A 767 -29.48 1.23 23.55
C ASP A 767 -29.87 0.60 22.20
N THR A 768 -31.16 0.54 21.89
CA THR A 768 -31.66 -0.16 20.68
C THR A 768 -31.66 0.78 19.48
N LEU A 769 -30.82 0.50 18.48
CA LEU A 769 -30.85 1.15 17.17
C LEU A 769 -31.51 0.24 16.15
N SER A 770 -32.13 0.82 15.11
CA SER A 770 -32.76 0.09 14.01
C SER A 770 -32.47 0.74 12.67
N ILE A 771 -32.25 -0.10 11.65
CA ILE A 771 -32.22 0.31 10.24
C ILE A 771 -33.66 0.21 9.72
N THR A 772 -34.17 1.29 9.14
CA THR A 772 -35.52 1.31 8.54
C THR A 772 -35.51 2.04 7.20
N VAL A 773 -36.21 1.49 6.20
CA VAL A 773 -36.45 2.17 4.92
C VAL A 773 -37.92 2.60 4.84
N LYS A 774 -38.14 3.91 4.79
CA LYS A 774 -39.43 4.51 4.46
C LYS A 774 -39.64 4.46 2.94
N THR A 775 -40.86 4.16 2.48
CA THR A 775 -41.24 4.25 1.06
C THR A 775 -42.62 4.90 0.87
N VAL A 776 -42.82 5.62 -0.25
CA VAL A 776 -44.10 6.22 -0.64
C VAL A 776 -44.32 6.00 -2.15
N CYS A 777 -45.43 5.36 -2.51
CA CYS A 777 -45.90 5.24 -3.89
C CYS A 777 -46.86 6.39 -4.25
N GLU A 778 -46.88 6.84 -5.51
CA GLU A 778 -47.80 7.88 -5.98
C GLU A 778 -49.27 7.50 -5.72
N GLY A 779 -49.92 8.24 -4.80
CA GLY A 779 -51.35 8.08 -4.48
C GLY A 779 -51.67 7.14 -3.31
N GLU A 780 -50.67 6.43 -2.76
CA GLU A 780 -50.81 5.50 -1.63
C GLU A 780 -50.24 6.11 -0.32
N PRO A 781 -50.54 5.54 0.87
CA PRO A 781 -49.93 5.99 2.12
C PRO A 781 -48.44 5.59 2.24
N GLU A 782 -47.73 6.28 3.12
CA GLU A 782 -46.34 5.95 3.47
C GLU A 782 -46.22 4.59 4.19
N SER A 783 -45.16 3.85 3.87
CA SER A 783 -44.77 2.58 4.51
C SER A 783 -43.41 2.72 5.19
N TYR A 784 -43.20 1.94 6.25
CA TYR A 784 -41.98 1.91 7.04
C TYR A 784 -41.54 0.46 7.24
N ASN A 785 -40.41 0.10 6.64
CA ASN A 785 -39.91 -1.28 6.56
C ASN A 785 -38.63 -1.37 7.39
N GLN A 786 -38.74 -1.87 8.63
CA GLN A 786 -37.60 -2.02 9.53
C GLN A 786 -36.84 -3.30 9.15
N LEU A 787 -35.55 -3.16 8.81
CA LEU A 787 -34.72 -4.25 8.29
C LEU A 787 -34.08 -5.04 9.44
N ASP A 788 -33.51 -4.30 10.39
CA ASP A 788 -32.84 -4.85 11.58
C ASP A 788 -33.05 -3.91 12.78
N ALA A 789 -32.95 -4.46 14.00
CA ALA A 789 -32.89 -3.70 15.24
C ALA A 789 -32.05 -4.42 16.30
N GLN A 790 -30.90 -3.86 16.63
CA GLN A 790 -29.93 -4.43 17.57
C GLN A 790 -29.74 -3.57 18.81
N LEU A 791 -29.32 -4.21 19.89
CA LEU A 791 -28.85 -3.53 21.10
C LEU A 791 -27.39 -3.12 20.87
N VAL A 792 -27.18 -1.86 20.52
CA VAL A 792 -25.88 -1.27 20.20
C VAL A 792 -25.18 -0.83 21.48
N ASP A 793 -23.87 -1.03 21.56
CA ASP A 793 -23.04 -0.71 22.72
C ASP A 793 -22.38 0.69 22.61
N SER A 794 -21.79 1.17 23.70
CA SER A 794 -21.06 2.45 23.77
C SER A 794 -19.54 2.31 23.83
N VAL A 795 -19.00 1.10 23.77
CA VAL A 795 -17.54 0.83 23.67
C VAL A 795 -17.18 -0.18 22.58
N ALA A 796 -18.14 -0.62 21.76
CA ALA A 796 -17.90 -1.53 20.64
C ALA A 796 -18.88 -1.28 19.49
N TRP A 797 -18.33 -1.16 18.27
CA TRP A 797 -19.13 -1.08 17.06
C TRP A 797 -19.97 -2.34 16.85
N THR A 798 -21.22 -2.14 16.49
CA THR A 798 -22.21 -3.20 16.24
C THR A 798 -22.69 -3.08 14.81
N ARG A 799 -22.48 -4.08 13.96
CA ARG A 799 -23.05 -4.10 12.61
C ARG A 799 -24.54 -4.40 12.70
N LEU A 800 -25.36 -3.54 12.12
CA LEU A 800 -26.75 -3.82 11.79
C LEU A 800 -26.84 -4.13 10.30
N SER A 801 -27.70 -5.07 9.90
CA SER A 801 -27.83 -5.44 8.48
C SER A 801 -29.14 -6.14 8.17
N GLY A 802 -29.74 -5.85 7.01
CA GLY A 802 -30.87 -6.60 6.47
C GLY A 802 -31.28 -6.15 5.07
N SER A 803 -32.09 -6.99 4.41
CA SER A 803 -32.48 -6.81 3.01
C SER A 803 -33.83 -6.12 2.82
N ILE A 804 -34.01 -5.49 1.67
CA ILE A 804 -35.30 -4.95 1.21
C ILE A 804 -35.47 -5.04 -0.32
N VAL A 805 -36.63 -5.53 -0.74
CA VAL A 805 -37.15 -5.31 -2.11
C VAL A 805 -37.95 -4.00 -2.10
N LEU A 806 -37.54 -3.02 -2.90
CA LEU A 806 -38.27 -1.75 -3.03
C LEU A 806 -39.58 -1.98 -3.80
N PRO A 807 -40.71 -1.32 -3.43
CA PRO A 807 -41.97 -1.48 -4.15
C PRO A 807 -41.84 -1.09 -5.63
N SER A 808 -42.27 -1.96 -6.54
CA SER A 808 -42.27 -1.75 -8.01
C SER A 808 -43.36 -0.78 -8.51
N CYS A 809 -43.75 0.17 -7.67
CA CYS A 809 -44.69 1.24 -7.97
C CYS A 809 -43.97 2.48 -8.51
N ASN A 810 -44.71 3.54 -8.85
CA ASN A 810 -44.12 4.87 -9.03
C ASN A 810 -43.73 5.43 -7.64
N LEU A 811 -42.50 5.17 -7.18
CA LEU A 811 -41.99 5.68 -5.90
C LEU A 811 -41.75 7.20 -6.00
N THR A 812 -42.34 7.95 -5.07
CA THR A 812 -42.14 9.40 -4.94
C THR A 812 -41.21 9.76 -3.78
N GLU A 813 -40.95 8.81 -2.87
CA GLU A 813 -40.01 8.94 -1.75
C GLU A 813 -39.52 7.53 -1.38
N ALA A 814 -38.21 7.36 -1.21
CA ALA A 814 -37.62 6.25 -0.47
C ALA A 814 -36.44 6.79 0.35
N SER A 815 -36.38 6.46 1.63
CA SER A 815 -35.39 7.01 2.55
C SER A 815 -34.93 5.97 3.55
N LEU A 816 -33.63 5.71 3.55
CA LEU A 816 -32.94 4.91 4.55
C LEU A 816 -32.72 5.78 5.79
N TYR A 817 -33.13 5.31 6.98
CA TYR A 817 -32.92 6.06 8.22
C TYR A 817 -32.63 5.15 9.42
N PHE A 818 -31.95 5.73 10.41
CA PHE A 818 -31.42 5.03 11.58
C PHE A 818 -31.97 5.64 12.86
N ALA A 819 -32.83 4.93 13.59
CA ALA A 819 -33.53 5.46 14.77
C ALA A 819 -33.77 4.39 15.84
N GLY A 820 -34.24 4.78 17.03
CA GLY A 820 -34.52 3.86 18.13
C GLY A 820 -34.05 4.34 19.51
N PRO A 821 -32.79 4.80 19.67
CA PRO A 821 -32.23 5.15 20.98
C PRO A 821 -32.94 6.34 21.63
N GLU A 822 -33.01 6.37 22.95
CA GLU A 822 -33.76 7.35 23.73
C GLU A 822 -33.29 8.80 23.53
N ALA A 823 -34.11 9.76 23.97
CA ALA A 823 -33.77 11.18 23.87
C ALA A 823 -32.55 11.53 24.76
N GLY A 824 -31.53 12.15 24.16
CA GLY A 824 -30.24 12.43 24.78
C GLY A 824 -29.21 11.30 24.68
N VAL A 825 -29.50 10.25 23.91
CA VAL A 825 -28.50 9.27 23.43
C VAL A 825 -28.11 9.67 22.01
N ASP A 826 -26.83 9.87 21.76
CA ASP A 826 -26.30 10.25 20.44
C ASP A 826 -25.96 8.99 19.63
N VAL A 827 -26.11 9.05 18.31
CA VAL A 827 -25.99 7.89 17.39
C VAL A 827 -24.82 8.08 16.45
N TYR A 828 -23.95 7.07 16.35
CA TYR A 828 -22.81 7.02 15.43
C TYR A 828 -23.06 5.95 14.37
N LEU A 829 -22.79 6.27 13.11
CA LEU A 829 -22.88 5.38 11.95
C LEU A 829 -21.57 5.42 11.16
N ASP A 830 -21.15 4.28 10.67
CA ASP A 830 -19.96 4.15 9.84
C ASP A 830 -20.11 2.97 8.86
N ASP A 831 -19.28 2.94 7.81
CA ASP A 831 -19.28 1.93 6.74
C ASP A 831 -20.71 1.57 6.28
N VAL A 832 -21.50 2.59 5.89
CA VAL A 832 -22.87 2.37 5.41
C VAL A 832 -22.83 1.83 3.98
N VAL A 833 -22.83 0.51 3.87
CA VAL A 833 -22.82 -0.21 2.60
C VAL A 833 -24.25 -0.49 2.12
N ILE A 834 -24.55 -0.07 0.89
CA ILE A 834 -25.80 -0.37 0.17
C ILE A 834 -25.44 -1.24 -1.03
N LEU A 835 -25.45 -2.56 -0.86
CA LEU A 835 -25.24 -3.51 -1.94
C LEU A 835 -26.57 -3.79 -2.62
N GLY A 836 -26.78 -3.20 -3.80
CA GLY A 836 -28.01 -3.38 -4.56
C GLY A 836 -27.82 -4.27 -5.77
N SER A 837 -28.64 -5.31 -5.88
CA SER A 837 -28.97 -5.89 -7.19
C SER A 837 -29.87 -4.88 -7.91
N GLY A 838 -29.23 -3.90 -8.56
CA GLY A 838 -29.83 -2.77 -9.28
C GLY A 838 -30.61 -3.18 -10.53
N VAL A 839 -31.67 -3.97 -10.32
CA VAL A 839 -32.33 -4.86 -11.29
C VAL A 839 -31.34 -5.89 -11.83
N GLU A 840 -31.58 -7.19 -11.58
CA GLU A 840 -30.89 -8.28 -12.30
C GLU A 840 -30.77 -7.90 -13.78
N ALA A 841 -29.58 -7.98 -14.36
CA ALA A 841 -29.37 -7.68 -15.78
C ALA A 841 -30.27 -8.62 -16.61
N GLN A 842 -31.44 -8.10 -17.02
CA GLN A 842 -32.69 -8.87 -17.07
C GLN A 842 -32.48 -10.28 -17.63
N ASN A 843 -32.63 -11.32 -16.78
CA ASN A 843 -32.34 -12.70 -17.20
C ASN A 843 -33.03 -12.98 -18.54
N LEU A 844 -32.20 -13.22 -19.57
CA LEU A 844 -32.63 -13.25 -20.96
C LEU A 844 -33.47 -14.51 -21.26
N ILE A 845 -33.55 -15.43 -20.29
CA ILE A 845 -34.36 -16.65 -20.29
C ILE A 845 -35.62 -16.40 -19.44
N ALA A 846 -36.79 -16.39 -20.08
CA ALA A 846 -38.07 -16.00 -19.46
C ALA A 846 -38.74 -17.12 -18.63
N ASN A 847 -38.17 -18.33 -18.62
CA ASN A 847 -38.65 -19.50 -17.89
C ASN A 847 -37.43 -20.34 -17.44
N PRO A 848 -36.58 -19.80 -16.54
CA PRO A 848 -35.24 -20.35 -16.29
C PRO A 848 -35.25 -21.68 -15.56
N GLY A 849 -36.17 -21.87 -14.61
CA GLY A 849 -36.38 -23.11 -13.84
C GLY A 849 -37.62 -23.92 -14.27
N PHE A 850 -38.05 -23.85 -15.53
CA PHE A 850 -39.13 -24.69 -16.08
C PHE A 850 -40.50 -24.66 -15.36
N GLU A 851 -40.76 -23.65 -14.51
CA GLU A 851 -41.98 -23.50 -13.70
C GLU A 851 -43.28 -23.33 -14.53
N THR A 852 -43.20 -22.87 -15.79
CA THR A 852 -44.35 -22.87 -16.72
C THR A 852 -44.38 -24.09 -17.64
N GLY A 853 -43.59 -25.12 -17.34
CA GLY A 853 -43.31 -26.24 -18.21
C GLY A 853 -42.13 -25.96 -19.13
N THR A 854 -42.10 -26.58 -20.32
CA THR A 854 -41.05 -26.34 -21.33
C THR A 854 -41.38 -25.14 -22.24
N GLU A 855 -41.92 -24.05 -21.70
CA GLU A 855 -42.19 -22.84 -22.49
C GLU A 855 -40.87 -22.07 -22.74
N GLY A 856 -40.71 -21.50 -23.94
CA GLY A 856 -39.44 -20.93 -24.43
C GLY A 856 -38.41 -21.99 -24.85
N TRP A 857 -38.22 -23.02 -24.03
CA TRP A 857 -37.28 -24.11 -24.24
C TRP A 857 -37.60 -25.02 -25.43
N GLN A 858 -36.55 -25.55 -26.05
CA GLN A 858 -36.60 -26.56 -27.10
C GLN A 858 -35.51 -27.62 -26.84
N SER A 859 -35.41 -28.64 -27.70
CA SER A 859 -34.27 -29.56 -27.67
C SER A 859 -33.78 -29.89 -29.08
N TRP A 860 -32.47 -30.04 -29.22
CA TRP A 860 -31.87 -30.66 -30.40
C TRP A 860 -31.77 -32.16 -30.13
N GLY A 861 -32.80 -32.91 -30.55
CA GLY A 861 -32.91 -34.34 -30.21
C GLY A 861 -33.52 -34.60 -28.82
N GLY A 862 -33.45 -35.85 -28.38
CA GLY A 862 -34.06 -36.37 -27.14
C GLY A 862 -35.56 -36.06 -26.98
N ASN A 863 -36.01 -36.13 -25.73
CA ASN A 863 -37.35 -35.76 -25.27
C ASN A 863 -37.22 -34.88 -24.02
N LEU A 864 -37.38 -33.58 -24.19
CA LEU A 864 -37.39 -32.59 -23.11
C LEU A 864 -38.79 -32.49 -22.47
N GLN A 865 -38.84 -32.51 -21.14
CA GLN A 865 -40.08 -32.42 -20.36
C GLN A 865 -39.79 -31.75 -19.01
N ALA A 866 -40.71 -30.94 -18.50
CA ALA A 866 -40.62 -30.42 -17.14
C ALA A 866 -41.08 -31.49 -16.13
N VAL A 867 -40.27 -31.75 -15.10
CA VAL A 867 -40.48 -32.79 -14.08
C VAL A 867 -40.43 -32.19 -12.68
N ALA A 868 -41.15 -32.79 -11.72
CA ALA A 868 -41.28 -32.27 -10.34
C ALA A 868 -40.75 -33.24 -9.27
N ASP A 869 -40.14 -34.35 -9.68
CA ASP A 869 -39.55 -35.35 -8.77
C ASP A 869 -38.07 -35.02 -8.41
N GLU A 870 -37.43 -34.18 -9.21
CA GLU A 870 -36.04 -33.69 -9.09
C GLU A 870 -36.03 -32.22 -9.57
N ALA A 871 -35.64 -31.29 -8.71
CA ALA A 871 -35.48 -29.86 -9.00
C ALA A 871 -34.36 -29.28 -8.12
N HIS A 872 -33.77 -28.15 -8.52
CA HIS A 872 -32.75 -27.43 -7.77
C HIS A 872 -33.40 -26.36 -6.88
N SER A 873 -34.13 -25.43 -7.50
CA SER A 873 -35.08 -24.53 -6.83
C SER A 873 -36.52 -24.85 -7.25
N GLY A 874 -37.44 -23.89 -7.16
CA GLY A 874 -38.80 -23.98 -7.70
C GLY A 874 -39.63 -25.19 -7.24
N ALA A 875 -40.37 -25.74 -8.20
CA ALA A 875 -41.19 -26.94 -8.10
C ALA A 875 -41.01 -27.88 -9.31
N GLN A 876 -40.32 -27.44 -10.36
CA GLN A 876 -40.02 -28.18 -11.58
C GLN A 876 -38.54 -28.02 -12.00
N SER A 877 -38.04 -28.94 -12.84
CA SER A 877 -36.81 -28.75 -13.64
C SER A 877 -36.99 -29.34 -15.04
N GLY A 878 -36.09 -29.01 -15.97
CA GLY A 878 -36.09 -29.53 -17.34
C GLY A 878 -35.32 -30.84 -17.47
N LEU A 879 -36.01 -31.96 -17.69
CA LEU A 879 -35.40 -33.26 -17.99
C LEU A 879 -35.37 -33.53 -19.49
N LEU A 880 -34.19 -33.52 -20.10
CA LEU A 880 -33.94 -34.12 -21.42
C LEU A 880 -33.59 -35.59 -21.27
N SER A 881 -34.40 -36.45 -21.88
CA SER A 881 -34.25 -37.90 -21.79
C SER A 881 -34.30 -38.61 -23.14
N ALA A 882 -33.92 -39.90 -23.17
CA ALA A 882 -34.03 -40.76 -24.36
C ALA A 882 -33.30 -40.22 -25.60
N ARG A 883 -32.11 -39.65 -25.39
CA ARG A 883 -31.22 -39.09 -26.42
C ARG A 883 -30.69 -40.19 -27.36
N THR A 884 -30.37 -39.83 -28.60
CA THR A 884 -29.78 -40.72 -29.61
C THR A 884 -28.43 -40.24 -30.15
N GLY A 885 -27.84 -39.26 -29.48
CA GLY A 885 -26.52 -38.71 -29.72
C GLY A 885 -26.00 -37.94 -28.50
N ASP A 886 -24.69 -37.81 -28.41
CA ASP A 886 -23.95 -36.98 -27.45
C ASP A 886 -24.15 -35.47 -27.68
N TRP A 887 -24.29 -35.08 -28.95
CA TRP A 887 -24.67 -33.73 -29.41
C TRP A 887 -26.13 -33.33 -29.13
N GLU A 888 -26.95 -34.21 -28.53
CA GLU A 888 -28.36 -33.90 -28.26
C GLU A 888 -28.52 -33.18 -26.91
N GLY A 889 -29.25 -32.06 -26.86
CA GLY A 889 -29.24 -31.15 -25.70
C GLY A 889 -30.47 -30.23 -25.57
N PRO A 890 -30.80 -29.70 -24.36
CA PRO A 890 -31.75 -28.61 -24.19
C PRO A 890 -31.20 -27.34 -24.83
N VAL A 891 -32.07 -26.56 -25.46
CA VAL A 891 -31.68 -25.30 -26.10
C VAL A 891 -32.70 -24.18 -25.85
N TYR A 892 -32.22 -22.94 -25.75
CA TYR A 892 -33.04 -21.75 -25.59
C TYR A 892 -32.68 -20.69 -26.64
N PRO A 893 -33.61 -20.23 -27.50
CA PRO A 893 -33.34 -19.17 -28.47
C PRO A 893 -33.25 -17.79 -27.79
N ILE A 894 -32.17 -17.06 -28.04
CA ILE A 894 -31.96 -15.67 -27.58
C ILE A 894 -31.84 -14.66 -28.73
N THR A 895 -32.19 -15.07 -29.96
CA THR A 895 -32.09 -14.25 -31.20
C THR A 895 -32.64 -12.83 -31.08
N ASP A 896 -33.82 -12.64 -30.47
CA ASP A 896 -34.48 -11.34 -30.40
C ASP A 896 -33.87 -10.40 -29.33
N ILE A 897 -32.81 -10.86 -28.65
CA ILE A 897 -32.19 -10.23 -27.48
C ILE A 897 -30.71 -9.91 -27.72
N VAL A 898 -30.03 -10.70 -28.56
CA VAL A 898 -28.58 -10.58 -28.82
C VAL A 898 -28.26 -9.35 -29.69
N GLY A 899 -27.40 -8.46 -29.16
CA GLY A 899 -26.83 -7.34 -29.89
C GLY A 899 -25.77 -7.73 -30.94
N PRO A 900 -25.40 -6.83 -31.86
CA PRO A 900 -24.49 -7.11 -32.98
C PRO A 900 -23.01 -7.30 -32.57
N SER A 901 -22.66 -7.06 -31.31
CA SER A 901 -21.35 -7.26 -30.72
C SER A 901 -21.48 -7.31 -29.20
N GLY A 902 -20.85 -8.28 -28.54
CA GLY A 902 -20.86 -8.41 -27.09
C GLY A 902 -20.50 -9.83 -26.63
N SER A 903 -20.41 -10.01 -25.32
CA SER A 903 -20.33 -11.32 -24.67
C SER A 903 -21.51 -11.46 -23.69
N TYR A 904 -21.84 -12.69 -23.32
CA TYR A 904 -22.98 -13.00 -22.44
C TYR A 904 -22.51 -13.96 -21.36
N ALA A 905 -22.75 -13.62 -20.10
CA ALA A 905 -22.48 -14.51 -18.98
C ALA A 905 -23.68 -15.45 -18.80
N ILE A 906 -23.41 -16.76 -18.76
CA ILE A 906 -24.42 -17.82 -18.67
C ILE A 906 -24.10 -18.70 -17.47
N SER A 907 -25.10 -19.08 -16.68
CA SER A 907 -25.00 -20.24 -15.79
C SER A 907 -26.25 -21.10 -15.81
N ALA A 908 -26.12 -22.36 -15.39
CA ALA A 908 -27.19 -23.34 -15.31
C ALA A 908 -26.88 -24.35 -14.21
N TRP A 909 -27.88 -24.73 -13.41
CA TRP A 909 -27.74 -25.85 -12.49
C TRP A 909 -28.04 -27.15 -13.25
N ILE A 910 -27.08 -28.07 -13.28
CA ILE A 910 -27.14 -29.32 -14.04
C ILE A 910 -27.03 -30.53 -13.10
N LYS A 911 -27.81 -31.57 -13.38
CA LYS A 911 -27.68 -32.90 -12.78
C LYS A 911 -27.89 -33.95 -13.87
N ILE A 912 -27.36 -35.16 -13.72
CA ILE A 912 -27.52 -36.24 -14.71
C ILE A 912 -28.18 -37.50 -14.14
N ALA A 913 -28.63 -38.40 -15.02
CA ALA A 913 -28.93 -39.78 -14.67
C ALA A 913 -28.47 -40.74 -15.77
N GLY A 914 -28.04 -41.96 -15.37
CA GLY A 914 -27.57 -43.00 -16.30
C GLY A 914 -26.04 -43.21 -16.27
N ALA A 915 -25.29 -42.23 -15.79
CA ALA A 915 -23.87 -42.33 -15.45
C ALA A 915 -23.60 -41.66 -14.09
N THR A 916 -22.57 -42.08 -13.37
CA THR A 916 -22.19 -41.49 -12.06
C THR A 916 -21.60 -40.09 -12.19
N THR A 917 -20.86 -39.86 -13.28
CA THR A 917 -20.39 -38.53 -13.70
C THR A 917 -20.39 -38.42 -15.23
N ALA A 918 -20.48 -37.20 -15.76
CA ALA A 918 -20.25 -36.85 -17.16
C ALA A 918 -19.87 -35.36 -17.29
N MET A 919 -19.16 -34.99 -18.35
CA MET A 919 -18.96 -33.57 -18.69
C MET A 919 -20.22 -32.97 -19.32
N THR A 920 -20.62 -31.78 -18.89
CA THR A 920 -21.64 -30.96 -19.56
C THR A 920 -21.09 -29.57 -19.85
N SER A 921 -21.39 -29.00 -21.02
CA SER A 921 -20.84 -27.74 -21.53
C SER A 921 -21.90 -26.78 -22.06
N ILE A 922 -21.56 -25.49 -22.06
CA ILE A 922 -22.36 -24.40 -22.66
C ILE A 922 -21.82 -24.11 -24.06
N THR A 923 -22.71 -23.88 -25.03
CA THR A 923 -22.33 -23.33 -26.33
C THR A 923 -23.40 -22.38 -26.87
N LEU A 924 -22.98 -21.18 -27.29
CA LEU A 924 -23.81 -20.27 -28.07
C LEU A 924 -23.63 -20.58 -29.55
N LYS A 925 -24.68 -21.06 -30.21
CA LYS A 925 -24.71 -21.13 -31.68
C LYS A 925 -25.20 -19.80 -32.25
N THR A 926 -24.36 -19.16 -33.06
CA THR A 926 -24.67 -17.92 -33.78
C THR A 926 -24.77 -18.20 -35.29
N THR A 927 -25.74 -17.59 -35.98
CA THR A 927 -25.85 -17.63 -37.45
C THR A 927 -25.94 -16.20 -37.99
N CYS A 928 -25.08 -15.85 -38.93
CA CYS A 928 -24.99 -14.51 -39.51
C CYS A 928 -25.81 -14.36 -40.81
N GLU A 929 -26.10 -13.13 -41.24
CA GLU A 929 -26.93 -12.84 -42.45
C GLU A 929 -26.38 -13.45 -43.75
N ASP A 930 -25.06 -13.69 -43.85
CA ASP A 930 -24.42 -14.34 -44.99
C ASP A 930 -24.64 -15.87 -45.04
N GLY A 931 -25.16 -16.46 -43.96
CA GLY A 931 -25.37 -17.90 -43.79
C GLY A 931 -24.22 -18.64 -43.07
N THR A 932 -23.22 -17.93 -42.54
CA THR A 932 -22.15 -18.53 -41.73
C THR A 932 -22.67 -18.91 -40.35
N GLU A 933 -22.31 -20.11 -39.86
CA GLU A 933 -22.59 -20.57 -38.49
C GLU A 933 -21.33 -20.59 -37.64
N TYR A 934 -21.44 -20.09 -36.40
CA TYR A 934 -20.43 -20.17 -35.36
C TYR A 934 -20.97 -20.95 -34.15
N TYR A 935 -20.08 -21.64 -33.45
CA TYR A 935 -20.36 -22.40 -32.23
C TYR A 935 -19.38 -21.91 -31.17
N ASN A 936 -19.80 -20.91 -30.40
CA ASN A 936 -18.99 -20.22 -29.41
C ASN A 936 -19.10 -20.95 -28.08
N TRP A 937 -18.02 -21.64 -27.68
CA TRP A 937 -17.96 -22.42 -26.44
C TRP A 937 -17.90 -21.49 -25.21
N GLY A 938 -18.50 -21.90 -24.10
CA GLY A 938 -18.69 -21.07 -22.91
C GLY A 938 -18.53 -21.81 -21.59
N GLY A 939 -17.58 -22.74 -21.50
CA GLY A 939 -17.30 -23.50 -20.28
C GLY A 939 -17.86 -24.93 -20.28
N GLU A 940 -17.27 -25.78 -19.45
CA GLU A 940 -17.75 -27.13 -19.13
C GLU A 940 -17.43 -27.54 -17.69
N VAL A 941 -18.21 -28.46 -17.13
CA VAL A 941 -18.03 -28.98 -15.76
C VAL A 941 -18.37 -30.47 -15.68
N GLU A 942 -17.72 -31.21 -14.77
CA GLU A 942 -18.13 -32.59 -14.46
C GLU A 942 -19.34 -32.57 -13.53
N VAL A 943 -20.48 -33.05 -14.03
CA VAL A 943 -21.75 -33.16 -13.30
C VAL A 943 -22.00 -34.61 -12.88
N ASN A 944 -22.78 -34.83 -11.83
CA ASN A 944 -22.97 -36.15 -11.22
C ASN A 944 -24.46 -36.54 -11.03
N ASP A 945 -24.73 -37.79 -10.64
CA ASP A 945 -26.10 -38.30 -10.44
C ASP A 945 -26.65 -38.12 -9.01
N THR A 946 -25.84 -37.62 -8.08
CA THR A 946 -26.22 -37.50 -6.65
C THR A 946 -26.67 -36.10 -6.23
N GLY A 947 -26.22 -35.05 -6.92
CA GLY A 947 -26.56 -33.67 -6.63
C GLY A 947 -26.44 -32.77 -7.85
N TRP A 948 -26.98 -31.57 -7.76
CA TRP A 948 -26.84 -30.52 -8.76
C TRP A 948 -25.44 -29.91 -8.74
N THR A 949 -25.00 -29.37 -9.86
CA THR A 949 -23.69 -28.74 -10.05
C THR A 949 -23.87 -27.57 -11.01
N GLU A 950 -23.37 -26.39 -10.65
CA GLU A 950 -23.43 -25.22 -11.51
C GLU A 950 -22.44 -25.35 -12.68
N LEU A 951 -22.96 -25.10 -13.88
CA LEU A 951 -22.22 -25.00 -15.12
C LEU A 951 -22.31 -23.53 -15.56
N ALA A 952 -21.19 -22.82 -15.58
CA ALA A 952 -21.13 -21.39 -15.87
C ALA A 952 -20.00 -21.01 -16.83
N GLY A 953 -20.17 -19.89 -17.54
CA GLY A 953 -19.13 -19.26 -18.35
C GLY A 953 -19.65 -18.24 -19.37
N ASN A 954 -18.70 -17.55 -20.02
CA ASN A 954 -18.98 -16.43 -20.91
C ASN A 954 -18.97 -16.87 -22.39
N VAL A 955 -20.01 -16.52 -23.15
CA VAL A 955 -20.13 -16.81 -24.59
C VAL A 955 -20.04 -15.53 -25.44
N PRO A 956 -18.94 -15.32 -26.19
CA PRO A 956 -18.79 -14.15 -27.06
C PRO A 956 -19.55 -14.31 -28.38
N VAL A 957 -20.20 -13.25 -28.84
CA VAL A 957 -20.72 -13.15 -30.21
C VAL A 957 -19.56 -12.77 -31.15
N PRO A 958 -19.40 -13.44 -32.32
CA PRO A 958 -18.33 -13.11 -33.25
C PRO A 958 -18.40 -11.64 -33.72
N PRO A 959 -17.29 -10.87 -33.66
CA PRO A 959 -17.24 -9.55 -34.27
C PRO A 959 -17.47 -9.66 -35.79
N ASP A 960 -18.00 -8.59 -36.39
CA ASP A 960 -18.47 -8.51 -37.78
C ASP A 960 -19.68 -9.42 -38.15
N CYS A 961 -20.25 -10.20 -37.23
CA CYS A 961 -21.46 -11.00 -37.49
C CYS A 961 -22.76 -10.17 -37.32
N VAL A 962 -23.46 -9.91 -38.42
CA VAL A 962 -24.87 -9.48 -38.37
C VAL A 962 -25.73 -10.71 -38.05
N THR A 963 -25.95 -10.96 -36.75
CA THR A 963 -26.69 -12.12 -36.23
C THR A 963 -28.14 -12.14 -36.71
N VAL A 964 -28.56 -13.27 -37.29
CA VAL A 964 -29.96 -13.57 -37.67
C VAL A 964 -30.56 -14.75 -36.88
N SER A 965 -29.74 -15.47 -36.10
CA SER A 965 -30.17 -16.48 -35.14
C SER A 965 -29.11 -16.66 -34.05
N ALA A 966 -29.53 -16.69 -32.78
CA ALA A 966 -28.68 -16.99 -31.63
C ALA A 966 -29.39 -17.97 -30.70
N VAL A 967 -28.72 -19.08 -30.35
CA VAL A 967 -29.30 -20.17 -29.56
C VAL A 967 -28.29 -20.69 -28.54
N LEU A 968 -28.64 -20.65 -27.26
CA LEU A 968 -27.90 -21.31 -26.19
C LEU A 968 -28.19 -22.82 -26.24
N TYR A 969 -27.14 -23.63 -26.11
CA TYR A 969 -27.20 -25.10 -26.08
C TYR A 969 -26.41 -25.62 -24.87
N PHE A 970 -26.99 -26.62 -24.20
CA PHE A 970 -26.37 -27.36 -23.11
C PHE A 970 -26.27 -28.84 -23.50
N GLY A 971 -25.11 -29.46 -23.34
CA GLY A 971 -24.93 -30.88 -23.72
C GLY A 971 -23.53 -31.39 -23.43
N GLY A 972 -23.12 -32.51 -24.06
CA GLY A 972 -21.84 -33.16 -23.78
C GLY A 972 -21.92 -34.58 -23.20
N PRO A 973 -22.86 -34.91 -22.28
CA PRO A 973 -22.98 -36.27 -21.76
C PRO A 973 -23.30 -37.29 -22.87
N ALA A 974 -22.80 -38.51 -22.73
CA ALA A 974 -23.01 -39.59 -23.70
C ALA A 974 -24.51 -39.87 -23.95
N GLN A 975 -24.87 -40.41 -25.12
CA GLN A 975 -26.25 -40.57 -25.58
C GLN A 975 -27.18 -41.36 -24.62
N GLU A 976 -26.65 -42.25 -23.78
CA GLU A 976 -27.41 -42.99 -22.77
C GLU A 976 -27.62 -42.25 -21.43
N VAL A 977 -27.11 -41.02 -21.30
CA VAL A 977 -27.21 -40.17 -20.11
C VAL A 977 -28.32 -39.15 -20.29
N ASP A 978 -29.31 -39.16 -19.39
CA ASP A 978 -30.36 -38.15 -19.30
C ASP A 978 -29.81 -36.90 -18.56
N ILE A 979 -30.25 -35.71 -18.96
CA ILE A 979 -29.77 -34.41 -18.44
C ILE A 979 -30.94 -33.69 -17.77
N TYR A 980 -30.76 -33.30 -16.50
CA TYR A 980 -31.62 -32.34 -15.79
C TYR A 980 -30.95 -30.97 -15.83
N ILE A 981 -31.72 -29.93 -16.12
CA ILE A 981 -31.29 -28.53 -16.18
C ILE A 981 -32.32 -27.64 -15.44
N ASP A 982 -31.82 -26.70 -14.65
CA ASP A 982 -32.62 -25.83 -13.79
C ASP A 982 -31.94 -24.47 -13.56
N ASP A 983 -32.69 -23.50 -13.02
CA ASP A 983 -32.21 -22.18 -12.58
C ASP A 983 -31.24 -21.48 -13.57
N VAL A 984 -31.58 -21.47 -14.86
CA VAL A 984 -30.66 -20.99 -15.90
C VAL A 984 -30.62 -19.46 -15.98
N VAL A 985 -29.44 -18.89 -15.78
CA VAL A 985 -29.17 -17.44 -15.88
C VAL A 985 -28.47 -17.13 -17.21
N ALA A 986 -28.91 -16.06 -17.88
CA ALA A 986 -28.20 -15.47 -19.01
C ALA A 986 -28.27 -13.94 -18.91
N THR A 987 -27.14 -13.24 -19.01
CA THR A 987 -27.02 -11.78 -18.92
C THR A 987 -26.08 -11.23 -20.00
N ILE A 988 -26.00 -9.90 -20.16
CA ILE A 988 -25.00 -9.23 -21.01
C ILE A 988 -23.74 -9.01 -20.17
N ALA A 989 -22.57 -9.46 -20.66
CA ALA A 989 -21.29 -9.19 -20.03
C ALA A 989 -20.74 -7.82 -20.48
N HIS A 990 -20.15 -7.08 -19.55
CA HIS A 990 -19.67 -5.72 -19.75
C HIS A 990 -18.16 -5.68 -20.08
N PRO A 991 -17.66 -4.63 -20.75
CA PRO A 991 -16.22 -4.38 -20.88
C PRO A 991 -15.65 -4.03 -19.49
N GLY A 992 -15.18 -5.07 -18.80
CA GLY A 992 -14.87 -5.08 -17.37
C GLY A 992 -14.80 -6.52 -16.84
N ASP A 993 -15.58 -7.45 -17.42
CA ASP A 993 -15.53 -8.90 -17.15
C ASP A 993 -14.27 -9.60 -17.72
N SER A 994 -13.13 -8.91 -17.73
CA SER A 994 -11.81 -9.42 -18.11
C SER A 994 -10.87 -9.35 -16.91
N VAL A 995 -10.47 -10.53 -16.40
CA VAL A 995 -9.62 -10.64 -15.20
C VAL A 995 -8.28 -9.93 -15.41
N GLU A 996 -8.08 -8.79 -14.75
CA GLU A 996 -6.80 -8.10 -14.76
C GLU A 996 -5.75 -8.82 -13.90
N GLY A 997 -4.54 -8.93 -14.44
CA GLY A 997 -3.51 -9.84 -13.93
C GLY A 997 -2.71 -9.29 -12.75
N ASN A 998 -3.23 -9.44 -11.52
CA ASN A 998 -2.39 -9.54 -10.31
C ASN A 998 -3.05 -10.20 -9.08
N SER A 999 -4.31 -10.64 -9.17
CA SER A 999 -4.93 -11.43 -8.11
C SER A 999 -4.29 -12.84 -7.99
N ASN A 1000 -4.29 -13.37 -6.77
CA ASN A 1000 -3.87 -14.75 -6.51
C ASN A 1000 -4.96 -15.71 -7.00
N LEU A 1001 -4.61 -16.65 -7.89
CA LEU A 1001 -5.55 -17.63 -8.45
C LEU A 1001 -5.99 -18.72 -7.44
N VAL A 1002 -5.43 -18.69 -6.22
CA VAL A 1002 -5.86 -19.50 -5.07
C VAL A 1002 -6.73 -18.64 -4.16
N THR A 1003 -8.05 -18.87 -4.16
CA THR A 1003 -9.04 -18.07 -3.42
C THR A 1003 -9.07 -18.34 -1.91
N ASN A 1004 -8.21 -19.26 -1.44
CA ASN A 1004 -8.02 -19.61 -0.03
C ASN A 1004 -6.55 -19.99 0.18
N SER A 1005 -5.68 -18.97 0.23
CA SER A 1005 -4.21 -19.11 0.26
C SER A 1005 -3.62 -19.39 1.64
N GLY A 1006 -4.17 -18.74 2.67
CA GLY A 1006 -3.73 -18.81 4.07
C GLY A 1006 -4.58 -19.73 4.95
N PHE A 1007 -5.59 -20.41 4.41
CA PHE A 1007 -6.39 -21.44 5.12
C PHE A 1007 -7.22 -20.97 6.33
N GLU A 1008 -7.36 -19.66 6.54
CA GLU A 1008 -7.98 -19.05 7.74
C GLU A 1008 -9.48 -19.33 7.93
N GLY A 1009 -10.18 -19.72 6.86
CA GLY A 1009 -11.63 -20.01 6.90
C GLY A 1009 -12.00 -21.49 6.73
N SER A 1010 -11.35 -22.18 5.78
CA SER A 1010 -11.77 -23.52 5.33
C SER A 1010 -10.66 -24.23 4.53
N LEU A 1011 -11.00 -25.36 3.91
CA LEU A 1011 -10.18 -26.01 2.87
C LEU A 1011 -10.85 -25.93 1.49
N ASP A 1012 -11.69 -24.93 1.24
CA ASP A 1012 -12.42 -24.85 -0.03
C ASP A 1012 -11.46 -24.63 -1.21
N GLY A 1013 -11.77 -25.27 -2.35
CA GLY A 1013 -10.87 -25.42 -3.50
C GLY A 1013 -9.75 -26.47 -3.32
N TRP A 1014 -9.43 -26.87 -2.09
CA TRP A 1014 -8.31 -27.78 -1.79
C TRP A 1014 -8.75 -29.24 -1.59
N VAL A 1015 -8.10 -30.15 -2.32
CA VAL A 1015 -8.25 -31.61 -2.15
C VAL A 1015 -6.90 -32.27 -1.86
N SER A 1016 -6.84 -33.59 -1.76
CA SER A 1016 -5.58 -34.31 -1.54
C SER A 1016 -5.47 -35.61 -2.33
N TRP A 1017 -4.36 -35.79 -3.02
CA TRP A 1017 -4.02 -37.05 -3.68
C TRP A 1017 -3.36 -37.98 -2.66
N GLY A 1018 -4.19 -38.65 -1.86
CA GLY A 1018 -3.73 -39.47 -0.73
C GLY A 1018 -3.54 -38.66 0.57
N GLY A 1019 -3.10 -39.33 1.63
CA GLY A 1019 -3.03 -38.77 2.98
C GLY A 1019 -4.40 -38.39 3.58
N ASN A 1020 -4.37 -37.49 4.56
CA ASN A 1020 -5.54 -36.87 5.19
C ASN A 1020 -5.26 -35.38 5.40
N LEU A 1021 -5.92 -34.53 4.61
CA LEU A 1021 -5.84 -33.07 4.69
C LEU A 1021 -6.74 -32.54 5.82
N ALA A 1022 -6.27 -31.55 6.56
CA ALA A 1022 -7.01 -30.86 7.61
C ALA A 1022 -6.45 -29.45 7.85
N LEU A 1023 -7.24 -28.57 8.47
CA LEU A 1023 -6.74 -27.34 9.09
C LEU A 1023 -5.95 -27.67 10.37
N SER A 1024 -4.93 -26.86 10.66
CA SER A 1024 -3.99 -27.03 11.77
C SER A 1024 -3.69 -25.71 12.46
N THR A 1025 -3.88 -25.67 13.78
CA THR A 1025 -3.37 -24.60 14.66
C THR A 1025 -2.04 -24.99 15.33
N ASP A 1026 -1.49 -26.17 15.06
CA ASP A 1026 -0.32 -26.73 15.77
C ASP A 1026 1.01 -26.16 15.25
N LEU A 1027 1.07 -25.88 13.94
CA LEU A 1027 2.12 -25.17 13.24
C LEU A 1027 1.46 -24.23 12.23
N VAL A 1028 1.79 -22.95 12.27
CA VAL A 1028 1.24 -21.87 11.45
C VAL A 1028 2.37 -20.92 11.06
N TYR A 1029 2.33 -20.32 9.86
CA TYR A 1029 3.30 -19.33 9.37
C TYR A 1029 2.77 -17.90 9.54
N ALA A 1030 1.54 -17.65 9.08
CA ALA A 1030 0.78 -16.42 9.26
C ALA A 1030 -0.68 -16.79 9.62
N GLY A 1031 -1.44 -15.88 10.23
CA GLY A 1031 -2.81 -16.18 10.67
C GLY A 1031 -2.92 -17.09 11.91
N ASP A 1032 -4.07 -17.76 12.04
CA ASP A 1032 -4.43 -18.71 13.10
C ASP A 1032 -4.37 -20.19 12.63
N TYR A 1033 -4.37 -20.47 11.32
CA TYR A 1033 -4.42 -21.82 10.73
C TYR A 1033 -3.39 -22.04 9.62
N SER A 1034 -3.11 -23.32 9.33
CA SER A 1034 -2.44 -23.76 8.11
C SER A 1034 -3.02 -25.09 7.62
N ALA A 1035 -2.78 -25.48 6.36
CA ALA A 1035 -3.17 -26.79 5.86
C ALA A 1035 -2.12 -27.86 6.22
N VAL A 1036 -2.54 -28.96 6.84
CA VAL A 1036 -1.69 -30.13 7.11
C VAL A 1036 -2.16 -31.36 6.35
N LEU A 1037 -1.26 -31.98 5.57
CA LEU A 1037 -1.43 -33.32 5.04
C LEU A 1037 -0.71 -34.34 5.93
N SER A 1038 -1.52 -35.17 6.60
CA SER A 1038 -1.09 -36.20 7.54
C SER A 1038 -1.34 -37.62 6.99
N ASN A 1039 -0.91 -38.67 7.73
CA ASN A 1039 -1.21 -40.08 7.43
C ASN A 1039 -0.84 -40.59 6.01
N ARG A 1040 0.15 -39.96 5.37
CA ARG A 1040 0.57 -40.25 3.99
C ARG A 1040 1.10 -41.69 3.85
N THR A 1041 0.82 -42.35 2.70
CA THR A 1041 1.29 -43.71 2.41
C THR A 1041 2.36 -43.77 1.31
N GLY A 1042 2.51 -42.70 0.54
CA GLY A 1042 3.54 -42.47 -0.47
C GLY A 1042 4.20 -41.10 -0.33
N ASP A 1043 5.31 -40.93 -1.05
CA ASP A 1043 6.05 -39.68 -1.22
C ASP A 1043 5.40 -38.73 -2.26
N TRP A 1044 4.71 -39.31 -3.25
CA TRP A 1044 3.90 -38.60 -4.25
C TRP A 1044 2.62 -37.96 -3.68
N GLU A 1045 2.18 -38.33 -2.48
CA GLU A 1045 0.92 -37.84 -1.89
C GLU A 1045 1.05 -36.39 -1.40
N GLY A 1046 0.08 -35.53 -1.73
CA GLY A 1046 0.15 -34.08 -1.52
C GLY A 1046 -1.22 -33.38 -1.48
N PRO A 1047 -1.32 -32.18 -0.86
CA PRO A 1047 -2.42 -31.24 -1.11
C PRO A 1047 -2.44 -30.83 -2.58
N VAL A 1048 -3.65 -30.59 -3.11
CA VAL A 1048 -3.92 -30.33 -4.52
C VAL A 1048 -4.93 -29.19 -4.66
N TYR A 1049 -4.72 -28.31 -5.62
CA TYR A 1049 -5.66 -27.25 -5.99
C TYR A 1049 -5.85 -27.26 -7.52
N SER A 1050 -7.10 -27.12 -7.99
CA SER A 1050 -7.40 -27.04 -9.41
C SER A 1050 -7.19 -25.60 -9.91
N LEU A 1051 -6.42 -25.45 -10.97
CA LEU A 1051 -6.23 -24.17 -11.66
C LEU A 1051 -6.99 -24.11 -12.99
N LEU A 1052 -7.65 -25.21 -13.40
CA LEU A 1052 -8.42 -25.27 -14.64
C LEU A 1052 -9.52 -24.20 -14.65
N GLY A 1053 -9.59 -23.39 -15.71
CA GLY A 1053 -10.50 -22.24 -15.82
C GLY A 1053 -9.96 -20.93 -15.24
N ALA A 1054 -8.90 -20.97 -14.43
CA ALA A 1054 -8.21 -19.79 -13.90
C ALA A 1054 -6.87 -19.49 -14.62
N VAL A 1055 -6.53 -20.27 -15.66
CA VAL A 1055 -5.23 -20.21 -16.36
C VAL A 1055 -5.35 -20.40 -17.86
N ASP A 1056 -4.47 -19.74 -18.61
CA ASP A 1056 -4.44 -19.70 -20.06
C ASP A 1056 -3.46 -20.70 -20.68
N ALA A 1057 -3.86 -21.25 -21.84
CA ALA A 1057 -3.03 -22.11 -22.66
C ALA A 1057 -1.78 -21.38 -23.19
N GLY A 1058 -0.59 -21.87 -22.86
CA GLY A 1058 0.68 -21.25 -23.27
C GLY A 1058 1.22 -20.17 -22.33
N ALA A 1059 0.44 -19.72 -21.33
CA ALA A 1059 0.89 -18.75 -20.35
C ALA A 1059 1.82 -19.37 -19.29
N SER A 1060 2.55 -18.52 -18.57
CA SER A 1060 3.43 -18.92 -17.47
C SER A 1060 2.90 -18.42 -16.13
N TYR A 1061 3.09 -19.23 -15.09
CA TYR A 1061 2.56 -18.98 -13.76
C TYR A 1061 3.65 -19.13 -12.71
N ALA A 1062 3.82 -18.09 -11.88
CA ALA A 1062 4.59 -18.15 -10.66
C ALA A 1062 3.80 -18.97 -9.64
N ILE A 1063 4.49 -19.82 -8.88
CA ILE A 1063 3.88 -20.58 -7.79
C ILE A 1063 4.79 -20.46 -6.57
N SER A 1064 4.22 -20.08 -5.42
CA SER A 1064 4.89 -20.12 -4.14
C SER A 1064 3.98 -20.65 -3.03
N ALA A 1065 4.60 -21.16 -1.96
CA ALA A 1065 3.97 -21.48 -0.69
C ALA A 1065 5.02 -21.46 0.41
N PHE A 1066 4.63 -21.13 1.63
CA PHE A 1066 5.43 -21.50 2.80
C PHE A 1066 5.13 -22.94 3.16
N THR A 1067 6.18 -23.76 3.29
CA THR A 1067 6.05 -25.17 3.65
C THR A 1067 6.95 -25.57 4.79
N ARG A 1068 6.45 -26.51 5.59
CA ARG A 1068 7.13 -27.11 6.73
C ARG A 1068 6.79 -28.58 6.78
N ILE A 1069 7.66 -29.40 7.34
CA ILE A 1069 7.41 -30.83 7.56
C ILE A 1069 7.27 -31.10 9.05
N SER A 1070 6.67 -32.24 9.41
CA SER A 1070 6.90 -32.81 10.74
C SER A 1070 6.82 -34.33 10.75
N GLY A 1071 7.44 -34.96 11.75
CA GLY A 1071 7.51 -36.43 11.89
C GLY A 1071 8.62 -37.13 11.11
N SER A 1072 9.41 -36.40 10.30
CA SER A 1072 10.58 -36.96 9.61
C SER A 1072 11.65 -37.47 10.60
N SER A 1073 12.21 -38.66 10.33
CA SER A 1073 13.39 -39.17 11.03
C SER A 1073 14.72 -38.57 10.56
N ALA A 1074 14.72 -37.82 9.45
CA ALA A 1074 15.89 -37.11 8.92
C ALA A 1074 15.97 -35.65 9.40
N GLY A 1075 14.83 -35.03 9.75
CA GLY A 1075 14.73 -33.63 10.17
C GLY A 1075 14.73 -32.61 9.00
N THR A 1076 15.01 -33.09 7.79
CA THR A 1076 14.94 -32.37 6.51
C THR A 1076 14.41 -33.32 5.45
N GLU A 1077 13.44 -32.90 4.65
CA GLU A 1077 12.89 -33.66 3.51
C GLU A 1077 12.70 -32.72 2.31
N PRO A 1078 12.76 -33.22 1.06
CA PRO A 1078 12.36 -32.42 -0.10
C PRO A 1078 10.83 -32.20 -0.11
N VAL A 1079 10.38 -30.98 -0.42
CA VAL A 1079 8.98 -30.69 -0.78
C VAL A 1079 8.97 -29.96 -2.12
N SER A 1080 8.09 -30.37 -3.04
CA SER A 1080 8.08 -29.91 -4.44
C SER A 1080 6.70 -29.58 -4.98
N ILE A 1081 6.63 -28.49 -5.74
CA ILE A 1081 5.51 -28.10 -6.59
C ILE A 1081 5.56 -28.93 -7.87
N THR A 1082 4.45 -29.50 -8.30
CA THR A 1082 4.29 -30.08 -9.63
C THR A 1082 2.86 -29.81 -10.12
N VAL A 1083 2.71 -29.41 -11.38
CA VAL A 1083 1.40 -29.13 -11.99
C VAL A 1083 1.14 -30.21 -13.03
N LYS A 1084 0.11 -31.04 -12.79
CA LYS A 1084 -0.39 -31.99 -13.78
C LYS A 1084 -1.22 -31.22 -14.80
N VAL A 1085 -0.99 -31.47 -16.08
CA VAL A 1085 -1.77 -30.90 -17.19
C VAL A 1085 -2.31 -32.01 -18.09
N ALA A 1086 -3.54 -31.85 -18.59
CA ALA A 1086 -4.09 -32.62 -19.69
C ALA A 1086 -4.62 -31.70 -20.80
N CYS A 1087 -4.59 -32.20 -22.03
CA CYS A 1087 -5.05 -31.52 -23.25
C CYS A 1087 -6.23 -32.27 -23.89
N ASP A 1088 -7.03 -31.58 -24.70
CA ASP A 1088 -8.13 -32.18 -25.46
C ASP A 1088 -7.69 -33.19 -26.54
N ASP A 1089 -6.45 -33.10 -27.02
CA ASP A 1089 -5.81 -34.08 -27.91
C ASP A 1089 -5.50 -35.44 -27.23
N GLY A 1090 -5.74 -35.54 -25.92
CA GLY A 1090 -5.51 -36.73 -25.11
C GLY A 1090 -4.07 -36.89 -24.61
N SER A 1091 -3.20 -35.89 -24.80
CA SER A 1091 -1.92 -35.81 -24.11
C SER A 1091 -2.09 -35.35 -22.65
N SER A 1092 -1.16 -35.77 -21.80
CA SER A 1092 -1.11 -35.36 -20.40
C SER A 1092 0.32 -35.44 -19.87
N GLU A 1093 0.75 -34.45 -19.11
CA GLU A 1093 2.10 -34.37 -18.54
C GLU A 1093 2.12 -33.82 -17.11
N TYR A 1094 3.30 -33.84 -16.49
CA TYR A 1094 3.54 -33.33 -15.14
C TYR A 1094 4.65 -32.28 -15.22
N LEU A 1095 4.26 -31.01 -15.20
CA LEU A 1095 5.15 -29.86 -15.25
C LEU A 1095 5.82 -29.66 -13.89
N TRP A 1096 7.14 -29.54 -13.88
CA TRP A 1096 7.92 -29.36 -12.68
C TRP A 1096 7.95 -27.89 -12.24
N GLY A 1097 7.26 -27.56 -11.15
CA GLY A 1097 7.14 -26.18 -10.67
C GLY A 1097 8.28 -25.72 -9.76
N GLY A 1098 8.88 -26.61 -8.96
CA GLY A 1098 9.97 -26.25 -8.04
C GLY A 1098 10.16 -27.23 -6.88
N GLN A 1099 11.25 -27.08 -6.12
CA GLN A 1099 11.52 -27.90 -4.92
C GLN A 1099 12.42 -27.18 -3.92
N VAL A 1100 12.15 -27.39 -2.63
CA VAL A 1100 12.97 -26.94 -1.52
C VAL A 1100 13.24 -28.07 -0.52
N SER A 1101 14.24 -27.91 0.33
CA SER A 1101 14.52 -28.82 1.46
C SER A 1101 13.87 -28.29 2.73
N ALA A 1102 12.62 -28.68 2.97
CA ALA A 1102 11.87 -28.26 4.15
C ALA A 1102 12.38 -28.93 5.42
N VAL A 1103 12.21 -28.29 6.58
CA VAL A 1103 12.71 -28.74 7.88
C VAL A 1103 11.59 -28.80 8.93
N ASP A 1104 11.77 -29.60 9.98
CA ASP A 1104 10.81 -29.68 11.11
C ASP A 1104 10.93 -28.49 12.09
N SER A 1105 12.06 -27.77 12.05
CA SER A 1105 12.36 -26.68 12.99
C SER A 1105 11.80 -25.31 12.60
N ASP A 1106 11.52 -25.06 11.32
CA ASP A 1106 11.27 -23.73 10.78
C ASP A 1106 10.45 -23.81 9.48
N TRP A 1107 9.79 -22.72 9.09
CA TRP A 1107 9.09 -22.63 7.81
C TRP A 1107 10.05 -22.30 6.67
N THR A 1108 9.78 -22.83 5.48
CA THR A 1108 10.64 -22.69 4.31
C THR A 1108 9.82 -22.27 3.09
N GLU A 1109 10.19 -21.16 2.46
CA GLU A 1109 9.60 -20.73 1.18
C GLU A 1109 9.93 -21.76 0.08
N LEU A 1110 8.87 -22.32 -0.52
CA LEU A 1110 8.92 -23.20 -1.69
C LEU A 1110 8.33 -22.42 -2.86
N ALA A 1111 9.15 -22.10 -3.87
CA ALA A 1111 8.73 -21.30 -5.01
C ALA A 1111 9.35 -21.78 -6.33
N GLY A 1112 8.71 -21.40 -7.43
CA GLY A 1112 9.20 -21.53 -8.80
C GLY A 1112 8.11 -21.14 -9.81
N SER A 1113 8.09 -21.75 -10.99
CA SER A 1113 7.07 -21.47 -12.01
C SER A 1113 6.85 -22.64 -12.97
N VAL A 1114 5.72 -22.61 -13.68
CA VAL A 1114 5.40 -23.50 -14.79
C VAL A 1114 4.94 -22.70 -16.01
N THR A 1115 5.26 -23.17 -17.21
CA THR A 1115 4.64 -22.70 -18.46
C THR A 1115 3.68 -23.78 -18.94
N LEU A 1116 2.40 -23.44 -19.10
CA LEU A 1116 1.40 -24.40 -19.58
C LEU A 1116 1.58 -24.67 -21.08
N PRO A 1117 1.29 -25.87 -21.59
CA PRO A 1117 1.26 -26.12 -23.02
C PRO A 1117 0.21 -25.25 -23.72
N SER A 1118 0.49 -24.80 -24.94
CA SER A 1118 -0.45 -24.06 -25.80
C SER A 1118 -1.52 -24.97 -26.45
N CYS A 1119 -1.97 -25.98 -25.71
CA CYS A 1119 -3.09 -26.85 -26.07
C CYS A 1119 -4.38 -26.36 -25.41
N ASN A 1120 -5.54 -26.81 -25.89
CA ASN A 1120 -6.79 -26.60 -25.17
C ASN A 1120 -6.79 -27.48 -23.90
N LEU A 1121 -6.82 -26.85 -22.73
CA LEU A 1121 -6.55 -27.46 -21.43
C LEU A 1121 -7.81 -28.16 -20.89
N THR A 1122 -7.69 -29.44 -20.54
CA THR A 1122 -8.79 -30.26 -19.96
C THR A 1122 -8.54 -30.65 -18.50
N GLU A 1123 -7.33 -30.47 -17.99
CA GLU A 1123 -7.00 -30.56 -16.57
C GLU A 1123 -5.80 -29.66 -16.28
N VAL A 1124 -5.84 -28.87 -15.20
CA VAL A 1124 -4.66 -28.25 -14.60
C VAL A 1124 -4.77 -28.39 -13.08
N SER A 1125 -3.93 -29.23 -12.49
CA SER A 1125 -3.92 -29.51 -11.04
C SER A 1125 -2.53 -29.29 -10.45
N MET A 1126 -2.39 -28.26 -9.62
CA MET A 1126 -1.19 -27.99 -8.83
C MET A 1126 -1.18 -28.90 -7.60
N TYR A 1127 -0.07 -29.57 -7.29
CA TYR A 1127 0.09 -30.32 -6.05
C TYR A 1127 1.47 -30.18 -5.40
N PHE A 1128 1.51 -30.40 -4.09
CA PHE A 1128 2.70 -30.26 -3.23
C PHE A 1128 3.08 -31.60 -2.60
N GLY A 1129 4.12 -32.25 -3.12
CA GLY A 1129 4.55 -33.60 -2.69
C GLY A 1129 6.05 -33.70 -2.43
N GLY A 1130 6.59 -34.92 -2.50
CA GLY A 1130 8.03 -35.20 -2.50
C GLY A 1130 8.60 -35.66 -1.15
N ALA A 1131 8.04 -35.21 -0.01
CA ALA A 1131 8.56 -35.58 1.31
C ALA A 1131 8.29 -37.06 1.61
N ALA A 1132 9.23 -37.73 2.28
CA ALA A 1132 9.07 -39.15 2.61
C ALA A 1132 7.75 -39.45 3.33
N GLN A 1133 7.14 -40.61 3.03
CA GLN A 1133 5.78 -40.99 3.49
C GLN A 1133 5.50 -40.88 5.00
N ALA A 1134 6.53 -40.90 5.85
CA ALA A 1134 6.39 -40.77 7.30
C ALA A 1134 6.29 -39.31 7.80
N ALA A 1135 6.59 -38.34 6.93
CA ALA A 1135 6.49 -36.92 7.22
C ALA A 1135 5.12 -36.37 6.79
N SER A 1136 4.49 -35.61 7.68
CA SER A 1136 3.39 -34.72 7.33
C SER A 1136 3.94 -33.49 6.63
N ILE A 1137 3.20 -32.97 5.64
CA ILE A 1137 3.50 -31.70 4.94
C ILE A 1137 2.52 -30.66 5.47
N TYR A 1138 3.03 -29.49 5.84
CA TYR A 1138 2.25 -28.29 6.13
C TYR A 1138 2.44 -27.30 4.97
N LEU A 1139 1.36 -26.65 4.57
CA LEU A 1139 1.32 -25.54 3.61
C LEU A 1139 0.63 -24.34 4.23
N ASP A 1140 1.12 -23.16 3.88
CA ASP A 1140 0.64 -21.87 4.34
C ASP A 1140 1.00 -20.81 3.28
N GLU A 1141 0.25 -19.71 3.23
CA GLU A 1141 0.41 -18.61 2.26
C GLU A 1141 0.74 -19.05 0.83
N VAL A 1142 -0.18 -19.80 0.19
CA VAL A 1142 -0.02 -20.30 -1.18
C VAL A 1142 -0.41 -19.25 -2.22
N SER A 1143 0.51 -18.89 -3.11
CA SER A 1143 0.26 -17.96 -4.21
C SER A 1143 0.48 -18.60 -5.58
N VAL A 1144 -0.44 -18.31 -6.51
CA VAL A 1144 -0.32 -18.59 -7.94
C VAL A 1144 -0.70 -17.33 -8.70
N THR A 1145 0.21 -16.79 -9.52
CA THR A 1145 -0.03 -15.60 -10.36
C THR A 1145 0.51 -15.82 -11.77
N ALA A 1146 -0.02 -15.09 -12.76
CA ALA A 1146 0.57 -15.04 -14.11
C ALA A 1146 2.00 -14.43 -14.08
N GLN A 1147 2.76 -14.59 -15.18
CA GLN A 1147 4.12 -14.07 -15.41
C GLN A 1147 4.27 -13.40 -16.77
#